data_AF-A0AAU6ELR0-F1
#
_entry.id   AF-A0AAU6ELR0-F1
#
_cell.length_a   1.000
_cell.length_b   1.000
_cell.length_c   1.000
_cell.angle_alpha   90.00
_cell.angle_beta   90.00
_cell.angle_gamma   90.00
#
_symmetry.space_group_name_H-M   'P 1'
#
loop_
_entity.id
_entity.type
_entity.pdbx_description
1 polymer ?
#
loop_
_entity_poly.entity_id
_entity_poly.type
_entity_poly.pdbx_seq_one_letter_code
_entity_poly.pdbx_strand_id
1 'polypeptide(L)'
;MRKVLISLISLSLTLVAVQPQQANAKVALDLETLTGAEASSLMAAGKLTSVDLTKAYIDRITALNKRGPGLNAVTDLNPNALKEAEAYDRLRKKGKSLGPAMGLPILLKDLIDVEGMPTTANNWSLRQSFPASDAGITKKLKERGVVILGKVGLSEYANSFGSQPSGFGNYGGQVINGIDADQNPSGSSSGTGAAMAAALSTLGIGTETSGSIISPSNTQSLVGLRPTVGLVPGYGIAPISASQDIAGPMVRTVSDAALTLASIAGPDPVADAGYKAMFGDDYIAKGIIPPLPATLPDYTKAIDLDFVRGKKIGYNGTLTEGSPLKIAYDALTAAGAILVPRPQATIPSLPALPSGYEQHKSIDSYYERLGPQAPINSLVEEVQVNQAEAHQALKFGNVNHLNSSQADVTPGGANEQAYRTNLAIRKAAWHKAIDDMVTYTNSDPAQPADPVIAILGSAPSAPQAGYPSITIPMGYTATQRRAQNAQVHGNAYSEFNLLGVAYVIEQATKLRQPASLVNPSMYRCAKTTPAPPFAERGACNPGYDAVLKVTGYDSRPLGFSLETETAQSLIQKLNKDEVSAEELTRAYLDRIALTNAEGPATQAVREINADAIKEARKLDQERWKYRTGEPTSPNDTRPLRPALWGLPVLVNDTIDAKSLSTTGGSIALQGLKPANDSALVAKLKAAGAIVLGKTNVTELNGVFDANLPKGYSSLGGQVLLPNDTDKTPAGSSAGAAAATASGLAAITIGMETSLDSAQLLAPADAAGVVGLKPTVGLVSTTGVLPAAKSQDAPGPITRSVGDAATILNVIADPASPVDYTKDLKADALAGKKIAVVSSTSAPYQEAIAKLQGLGATVTQVSIATPAATDSVVATEFKRDLNAYLGAAKPGTTLQSIIDYNNANPVEGLKYQQGQLLAAQAIDLSDPATNAKYTADLEAGKAANKAVLNSVLSGYDLILVPSGSNVIGYADRAGYPALTIPAGYGAQQSSSGRNPIGVTLIGGAFSEAKLLAGGYALEQAIDDRLAPSYTNPSMWRCVPESTFFTGEFCLPGDRLAPRYKG
;
A
#
# COMPACT_ATOMS: atom_id res chain seq x y z
N MET A 1 -3.13 84.57 -60.30
CA MET A 1 -2.41 84.43 -61.59
C MET A 1 -1.25 83.46 -61.38
N ARG A 2 -1.17 82.41 -62.22
CA ARG A 2 0.03 81.67 -62.73
C ARG A 2 1.25 81.47 -61.79
N LYS A 3 1.99 80.35 -61.73
CA LYS A 3 2.03 78.99 -62.32
C LYS A 3 3.38 78.39 -61.80
N VAL A 4 3.47 77.04 -61.60
CA VAL A 4 4.63 76.17 -61.99
C VAL A 4 5.93 76.29 -61.13
N LEU A 5 6.71 75.26 -60.72
CA LEU A 5 6.84 73.81 -61.00
C LEU A 5 7.47 73.08 -59.77
N ILE A 6 7.32 71.77 -59.79
CA ILE A 6 7.69 70.65 -58.92
C ILE A 6 9.21 70.38 -58.78
N SER A 7 9.70 70.08 -57.57
CA SER A 7 10.40 68.82 -57.16
C SER A 7 11.11 68.98 -55.80
N LEU A 8 10.86 68.10 -54.83
CA LEU A 8 11.87 67.46 -53.95
C LEU A 8 11.23 66.59 -52.83
N ILE A 9 11.48 65.29 -52.99
CA ILE A 9 11.48 64.14 -52.08
C ILE A 9 11.29 64.46 -50.57
N SER A 10 10.25 63.86 -49.97
CA SER A 10 10.12 63.72 -48.52
C SER A 10 9.75 62.27 -48.13
N LEU A 11 10.55 61.77 -47.21
CA LEU A 11 10.63 60.43 -46.60
C LEU A 11 9.28 59.98 -46.00
N SER A 12 8.74 58.84 -46.46
CA SER A 12 7.57 58.20 -45.84
C SER A 12 8.01 57.23 -44.74
N LEU A 13 7.72 57.57 -43.49
CA LEU A 13 7.87 56.71 -42.32
C LEU A 13 6.79 55.61 -42.36
N THR A 14 7.13 54.37 -42.68
CA THR A 14 6.25 53.21 -42.49
C THR A 14 6.32 52.77 -41.03
N LEU A 15 5.29 53.09 -40.24
CA LEU A 15 5.04 52.42 -38.97
C LEU A 15 4.75 50.93 -39.25
N VAL A 16 5.71 50.07 -38.96
CA VAL A 16 5.46 48.63 -38.79
C VAL A 16 4.71 48.46 -37.48
N ALA A 17 3.41 48.19 -37.55
CA ALA A 17 2.65 47.73 -36.41
C ALA A 17 3.21 46.36 -35.98
N VAL A 18 4.00 46.36 -34.89
CA VAL A 18 4.38 45.14 -34.20
C VAL A 18 3.11 44.53 -33.62
N GLN A 19 2.61 43.47 -34.27
CA GLN A 19 1.57 42.65 -33.65
C GLN A 19 2.12 42.08 -32.34
N PRO A 20 1.38 42.16 -31.22
CA PRO A 20 1.77 41.45 -30.01
C PRO A 20 1.80 39.95 -30.33
N GLN A 21 2.98 39.38 -30.20
CA GLN A 21 3.22 37.94 -30.28
C GLN A 21 2.20 37.26 -29.36
N GLN A 22 1.32 36.44 -29.94
CA GLN A 22 0.33 35.65 -29.18
C GLN A 22 1.05 35.02 -27.98
N ALA A 23 0.58 35.31 -26.78
CA ALA A 23 1.06 34.64 -25.58
C ALA A 23 0.97 33.13 -25.82
N ASN A 24 2.12 32.45 -25.85
CA ASN A 24 2.21 31.00 -26.04
C ASN A 24 1.28 30.33 -25.03
N ALA A 25 0.20 29.71 -25.51
CA ALA A 25 -0.66 28.92 -24.65
C ALA A 25 0.20 27.85 -23.97
N LYS A 26 0.18 27.79 -22.63
CA LYS A 26 0.97 26.85 -21.84
C LYS A 26 0.60 25.43 -22.27
N VAL A 27 1.57 24.62 -22.69
CA VAL A 27 1.32 23.23 -23.11
C VAL A 27 0.74 22.47 -21.91
N ALA A 28 -0.45 21.90 -22.07
CA ALA A 28 -0.99 20.95 -21.10
C ALA A 28 -0.15 19.67 -21.18
N LEU A 29 0.51 19.29 -20.08
CA LEU A 29 1.39 18.12 -20.02
C LEU A 29 0.62 16.93 -19.46
N ASP A 30 0.31 15.95 -20.30
CA ASP A 30 -0.11 14.63 -19.81
C ASP A 30 1.14 13.83 -19.40
N LEU A 31 1.51 13.90 -18.13
CA LEU A 31 2.71 13.25 -17.60
C LEU A 31 2.64 11.71 -17.66
N GLU A 32 1.46 11.10 -17.75
CA GLU A 32 1.33 9.64 -17.81
C GLU A 32 1.72 9.05 -19.16
N THR A 33 1.58 9.83 -20.22
CA THR A 33 1.89 9.45 -21.60
C THR A 33 3.14 10.13 -22.14
N LEU A 34 3.57 11.27 -21.58
CA LEU A 34 4.77 12.00 -21.99
C LEU A 34 6.04 11.13 -21.86
N THR A 35 6.72 10.94 -22.99
CA THR A 35 8.03 10.28 -23.07
C THR A 35 9.18 11.28 -22.91
N GLY A 36 10.38 10.79 -22.57
CA GLY A 36 11.58 11.63 -22.50
C GLY A 36 11.95 12.24 -23.86
N ALA A 37 11.77 11.49 -24.96
CA ALA A 37 12.02 11.98 -26.30
C ALA A 37 11.08 13.12 -26.72
N GLU A 38 9.78 13.01 -26.39
CA GLU A 38 8.81 14.08 -26.63
C GLU A 38 9.10 15.30 -25.75
N ALA A 39 9.39 15.11 -24.47
CA ALA A 39 9.77 16.20 -23.57
C ALA A 39 11.02 16.95 -24.06
N SER A 40 12.07 16.22 -24.46
CA SER A 40 13.28 16.80 -25.06
C SER A 40 12.96 17.57 -26.35
N SER A 41 12.08 17.05 -27.21
CA SER A 41 11.66 17.71 -28.45
C SER A 41 10.88 19.01 -28.18
N LEU A 42 9.97 19.00 -27.18
CA LEU A 42 9.24 20.19 -26.75
C LEU A 42 10.17 21.25 -26.15
N MET A 43 11.19 20.83 -25.39
CA MET A 43 12.22 21.73 -24.85
C MET A 43 13.11 22.32 -25.96
N ALA A 44 13.50 21.52 -26.94
CA ALA A 44 14.25 22.00 -28.11
C ALA A 44 13.44 23.01 -28.93
N ALA A 45 12.12 22.81 -29.04
CA ALA A 45 11.20 23.73 -29.71
C ALA A 45 10.83 24.98 -28.87
N GLY A 46 11.34 25.11 -27.63
CA GLY A 46 11.02 26.22 -26.73
C GLY A 46 9.57 26.23 -26.21
N LYS A 47 8.84 25.11 -26.34
CA LYS A 47 7.45 24.95 -25.88
C LYS A 47 7.33 24.47 -24.43
N LEU A 48 8.43 23.94 -23.89
CA LEU A 48 8.56 23.44 -22.53
C LEU A 48 9.94 23.86 -21.99
N THR A 49 10.06 24.12 -20.70
CA THR A 49 11.36 24.30 -20.04
C THR A 49 11.63 23.13 -19.09
N SER A 50 12.89 22.90 -18.76
CA SER A 50 13.26 21.92 -17.73
C SER A 50 12.63 22.29 -16.39
N VAL A 51 12.60 23.59 -16.04
CA VAL A 51 11.93 24.07 -14.82
C VAL A 51 10.43 23.75 -14.81
N ASP A 52 9.72 23.97 -15.92
CA ASP A 52 8.29 23.68 -16.02
C ASP A 52 8.01 22.18 -15.84
N LEU A 53 8.82 21.33 -16.49
CA LEU A 53 8.70 19.87 -16.38
C LEU A 53 9.00 19.38 -14.95
N THR A 54 10.07 19.87 -14.33
CA THR A 54 10.43 19.54 -12.94
C THR A 54 9.32 19.96 -11.97
N LYS A 55 8.74 21.16 -12.12
CA LYS A 55 7.60 21.61 -11.29
C LYS A 55 6.39 20.70 -11.45
N ALA A 56 6.06 20.33 -12.69
CA ALA A 56 4.92 19.45 -12.96
C ALA A 56 5.08 18.08 -12.26
N TYR A 57 6.29 17.51 -12.23
CA TYR A 57 6.55 16.27 -11.47
C TYR A 57 6.54 16.46 -9.95
N ILE A 58 7.04 17.58 -9.42
CA ILE A 58 6.93 17.89 -7.98
C ILE A 58 5.46 17.99 -7.56
N ASP A 59 4.62 18.67 -8.35
CA ASP A 59 3.19 18.78 -8.11
C ASP A 59 2.50 17.40 -8.16
N ARG A 60 2.90 16.55 -9.10
CA ARG A 60 2.39 15.19 -9.21
C ARG A 60 2.82 14.28 -8.07
N ILE A 61 4.08 14.36 -7.62
CA ILE A 61 4.57 13.68 -6.41
C ILE A 61 3.74 14.13 -5.20
N THR A 62 3.52 15.43 -5.06
CA THR A 62 2.71 16.00 -3.98
C THR A 62 1.26 15.46 -4.00
N ALA A 63 0.70 15.18 -5.18
CA ALA A 63 -0.67 14.70 -5.34
C ALA A 63 -0.84 13.18 -5.14
N LEU A 64 0.21 12.39 -5.28
CA LEU A 64 0.13 10.91 -5.36
C LEU A 64 0.99 10.16 -4.34
N ASN A 65 2.07 10.77 -3.85
CA ASN A 65 3.02 10.07 -2.99
C ASN A 65 2.45 9.82 -1.59
N LYS A 66 2.01 10.87 -0.90
CA LYS A 66 1.34 10.78 0.41
C LYS A 66 -0.14 11.14 0.37
N ARG A 67 -0.67 11.51 -0.80
CA ARG A 67 -2.06 11.91 -1.03
C ARG A 67 -2.67 11.06 -2.14
N GLY A 68 -3.99 11.14 -2.31
CA GLY A 68 -4.70 10.35 -3.32
C GLY A 68 -4.51 8.85 -3.03
N PRO A 69 -3.81 8.09 -3.89
CA PRO A 69 -3.49 6.70 -3.62
C PRO A 69 -2.47 6.45 -2.49
N GLY A 70 -1.68 7.45 -2.08
CA GLY A 70 -0.70 7.28 -0.99
C GLY A 70 0.41 6.27 -1.30
N LEU A 71 1.03 6.35 -2.49
CA LEU A 71 2.01 5.38 -2.99
C LEU A 71 3.24 5.18 -2.11
N ASN A 72 3.62 6.22 -1.36
CA ASN A 72 4.78 6.24 -0.47
C ASN A 72 6.10 5.87 -1.17
N ALA A 73 6.23 6.22 -2.45
CA ALA A 73 7.30 5.80 -3.35
C ALA A 73 8.53 6.71 -3.31
N VAL A 74 8.36 8.02 -3.13
CA VAL A 74 9.43 9.04 -3.09
C VAL A 74 9.74 9.37 -1.63
N THR A 75 11.00 9.18 -1.22
CA THR A 75 11.42 9.44 0.17
C THR A 75 11.91 10.87 0.36
N ASP A 76 12.58 11.43 -0.65
CA ASP A 76 13.18 12.76 -0.57
C ASP A 76 13.13 13.46 -1.93
N LEU A 77 12.92 14.78 -1.91
CA LEU A 77 13.12 15.63 -3.10
C LEU A 77 14.47 16.32 -3.00
N ASN A 78 15.17 16.42 -4.13
CA ASN A 78 16.41 17.19 -4.19
C ASN A 78 16.08 18.69 -4.03
N PRO A 79 16.56 19.37 -2.97
CA PRO A 79 16.29 20.78 -2.77
C PRO A 79 16.86 21.66 -3.90
N ASN A 80 17.82 21.16 -4.67
CA ASN A 80 18.43 21.85 -5.81
C ASN A 80 17.79 21.51 -7.16
N ALA A 81 16.78 20.63 -7.25
CA ALA A 81 16.23 20.15 -8.53
C ALA A 81 15.82 21.30 -9.48
N LEU A 82 15.12 22.31 -8.96
CA LEU A 82 14.69 23.47 -9.77
C LEU A 82 15.87 24.35 -10.20
N LYS A 83 16.92 24.45 -9.37
CA LYS A 83 18.14 25.20 -9.68
C LYS A 83 18.97 24.49 -10.76
N GLU A 84 19.06 23.17 -10.71
CA GLU A 84 19.66 22.34 -11.76
C GLU A 84 18.91 22.50 -13.08
N ALA A 85 17.58 22.37 -13.05
CA ALA A 85 16.72 22.53 -14.22
C ALA A 85 16.92 23.91 -14.87
N GLU A 86 16.93 24.98 -14.08
CA GLU A 86 17.16 26.33 -14.57
C GLU A 86 18.55 26.51 -15.19
N ALA A 87 19.58 25.87 -14.61
CA ALA A 87 20.94 25.89 -15.16
C ALA A 87 20.99 25.25 -16.55
N TYR A 88 20.30 24.13 -16.75
CA TYR A 88 20.23 23.46 -18.05
C TYR A 88 19.40 24.26 -19.06
N ASP A 89 18.30 24.90 -18.64
CA ASP A 89 17.56 25.85 -19.50
C ASP A 89 18.45 27.00 -19.99
N ARG A 90 19.31 27.55 -19.12
CA ARG A 90 20.28 28.60 -19.50
C ARG A 90 21.33 28.08 -20.48
N LEU A 91 21.83 26.87 -20.31
CA LEU A 91 22.79 26.25 -21.25
C LEU A 91 22.14 26.01 -22.62
N ARG A 92 20.89 25.50 -22.64
CA ARG A 92 20.14 25.27 -23.88
C ARG A 92 19.89 26.57 -24.65
N LYS A 93 19.52 27.66 -23.96
CA LYS A 93 19.39 29.00 -24.56
C LYS A 93 20.70 29.53 -25.16
N LYS A 94 21.86 29.08 -24.67
CA LYS A 94 23.18 29.40 -25.22
C LYS A 94 23.62 28.46 -26.36
N GLY A 95 22.74 27.57 -26.83
CA GLY A 95 23.06 26.58 -27.86
C GLY A 95 23.95 25.43 -27.38
N LYS A 96 24.15 25.28 -26.06
CA LYS A 96 24.95 24.18 -25.50
C LYS A 96 24.04 22.99 -25.17
N SER A 97 24.39 21.81 -25.70
CA SER A 97 23.74 20.54 -25.38
C SER A 97 24.72 19.64 -24.61
N LEU A 98 24.26 19.07 -23.50
CA LEU A 98 25.02 18.09 -22.70
C LEU A 98 24.66 16.63 -23.04
N GLY A 99 23.66 16.44 -23.89
CA GLY A 99 23.18 15.12 -24.30
C GLY A 99 21.67 15.11 -24.52
N PRO A 100 21.13 14.00 -25.04
CA PRO A 100 19.71 13.87 -25.37
C PRO A 100 18.77 13.89 -24.15
N ALA A 101 19.29 13.59 -22.95
CA ALA A 101 18.54 13.60 -21.69
C ALA A 101 18.59 14.95 -20.95
N MET A 102 19.26 15.95 -21.52
CA MET A 102 19.49 17.24 -20.86
C MET A 102 18.18 17.94 -20.50
N GLY A 103 17.97 18.16 -19.20
CA GLY A 103 16.79 18.81 -18.65
C GLY A 103 15.67 17.87 -18.20
N LEU A 104 15.82 16.55 -18.40
CA LEU A 104 14.83 15.57 -17.97
C LEU A 104 15.00 15.27 -16.46
N PRO A 105 13.91 15.22 -15.68
CA PRO A 105 13.95 14.77 -14.29
C PRO A 105 14.17 13.26 -14.14
N ILE A 106 14.96 12.87 -13.14
CA ILE A 106 15.23 11.46 -12.79
C ILE A 106 15.07 11.22 -11.29
N LEU A 107 14.46 10.09 -10.92
CA LEU A 107 14.41 9.58 -9.56
C LEU A 107 15.40 8.44 -9.38
N LEU A 108 16.13 8.45 -8.27
CA LEU A 108 17.16 7.46 -7.95
C LEU A 108 16.75 6.62 -6.74
N LYS A 109 16.90 5.31 -6.83
CA LYS A 109 16.72 4.42 -5.66
C LYS A 109 17.59 4.88 -4.50
N ASP A 110 17.06 4.82 -3.29
CA ASP A 110 17.76 5.25 -2.07
C ASP A 110 18.84 4.27 -1.57
N LEU A 111 19.72 3.88 -2.50
CA LEU A 111 21.03 3.27 -2.29
C LEU A 111 22.12 4.05 -3.02
N ILE A 112 21.73 4.96 -3.92
CA ILE A 112 22.62 5.66 -4.85
C ILE A 112 22.98 7.01 -4.25
N ASP A 113 24.26 7.25 -4.02
CA ASP A 113 24.74 8.51 -3.46
C ASP A 113 24.48 9.71 -4.37
N VAL A 114 23.99 10.76 -3.72
CA VAL A 114 23.84 12.10 -4.30
C VAL A 114 24.37 13.08 -3.27
N GLU A 115 25.39 13.85 -3.63
CA GLU A 115 25.96 14.88 -2.76
C GLU A 115 24.85 15.88 -2.33
N GLY A 116 24.75 16.13 -1.03
CA GLY A 116 23.75 17.04 -0.46
C GLY A 116 22.36 16.41 -0.22
N MET A 117 22.21 15.10 -0.44
CA MET A 117 21.00 14.33 -0.08
C MET A 117 21.37 13.13 0.79
N PRO A 118 20.49 12.67 1.70
CA PRO A 118 20.77 11.45 2.44
C PRO A 118 20.71 10.21 1.52
N THR A 119 21.53 9.20 1.84
CA THR A 119 21.41 7.83 1.33
C THR A 119 21.12 6.91 2.51
N THR A 120 19.86 6.49 2.67
CA THR A 120 19.42 5.82 3.91
C THR A 120 19.32 4.31 3.79
N ALA A 121 19.35 3.74 2.58
CA ALA A 121 19.01 2.33 2.35
C ALA A 121 17.63 1.91 2.91
N ASN A 122 16.74 2.89 3.11
CA ASN A 122 15.49 2.79 3.84
C ASN A 122 15.62 2.28 5.30
N ASN A 123 16.82 2.39 5.88
CA ASN A 123 17.14 1.94 7.22
C ASN A 123 17.26 3.11 8.21
N TRP A 124 16.81 2.87 9.45
CA TRP A 124 16.75 3.90 10.47
C TRP A 124 18.13 4.41 10.91
N SER A 125 19.14 3.55 10.99
CA SER A 125 20.50 3.95 11.42
C SER A 125 21.17 4.91 10.42
N LEU A 126 20.81 4.84 9.14
CA LEU A 126 21.37 5.66 8.07
C LEU A 126 20.52 6.90 7.73
N ARG A 127 19.49 7.24 8.52
CA ARG A 127 18.62 8.42 8.28
C ARG A 127 19.35 9.77 8.22
N GLN A 128 20.60 9.82 8.70
CA GLN A 128 21.49 10.99 8.65
C GLN A 128 22.76 10.73 7.83
N SER A 129 22.76 9.74 6.95
CA SER A 129 23.92 9.39 6.11
C SER A 129 23.96 10.27 4.88
N PHE A 130 24.72 11.37 4.93
CA PHE A 130 24.99 12.24 3.79
C PHE A 130 26.35 11.89 3.16
N PRO A 131 26.39 11.37 1.93
CA PRO A 131 27.63 10.98 1.29
C PRO A 131 28.48 12.20 0.94
N ALA A 132 29.79 12.07 1.11
CA ALA A 132 30.75 13.14 0.80
C ALA A 132 30.87 13.47 -0.70
N SER A 133 30.37 12.59 -1.57
CA SER A 133 30.41 12.78 -3.03
C SER A 133 29.30 11.99 -3.72
N ASP A 134 28.95 12.41 -4.94
CA ASP A 134 28.06 11.67 -5.83
C ASP A 134 28.54 10.25 -6.13
N ALA A 135 27.57 9.34 -6.35
CA ALA A 135 27.84 8.07 -7.00
C ALA A 135 28.36 8.25 -8.43
N GLY A 136 29.05 7.24 -8.95
CA GLY A 136 29.58 7.29 -10.32
C GLY A 136 28.48 7.50 -11.37
N ILE A 137 27.31 6.86 -11.19
CA ILE A 137 26.14 7.08 -12.06
C ILE A 137 25.54 8.48 -11.88
N THR A 138 25.48 9.00 -10.65
CA THR A 138 24.96 10.34 -10.35
C THR A 138 25.82 11.42 -11.02
N LYS A 139 27.15 11.27 -10.95
CA LYS A 139 28.09 12.15 -11.62
C LYS A 139 27.86 12.18 -13.14
N LYS A 140 27.75 11.01 -13.78
CA LYS A 140 27.47 10.93 -15.22
C LYS A 140 26.13 11.57 -15.60
N LEU A 141 25.08 11.36 -14.79
CA LEU A 141 23.78 12.01 -15.00
C LEU A 141 23.89 13.54 -14.98
N LYS A 142 24.59 14.11 -13.98
CA LYS A 142 24.84 15.55 -13.89
C LYS A 142 25.68 16.06 -15.08
N GLU A 143 26.70 15.31 -15.52
CA GLU A 143 27.52 15.63 -16.70
C GLU A 143 26.69 15.67 -17.99
N ARG A 144 25.63 14.86 -18.09
CA ARG A 144 24.66 14.85 -19.21
C ARG A 144 23.52 15.84 -19.06
N GLY A 145 23.53 16.63 -18.00
CA GLY A 145 22.53 17.65 -17.72
C GLY A 145 21.16 17.10 -17.32
N VAL A 146 21.12 15.90 -16.73
CA VAL A 146 19.89 15.33 -16.16
C VAL A 146 19.61 16.01 -14.82
N VAL A 147 18.34 16.31 -14.54
CA VAL A 147 17.91 16.95 -13.28
C VAL A 147 17.67 15.84 -12.25
N ILE A 148 18.45 15.81 -11.18
CA ILE A 148 18.23 14.86 -10.08
C ILE A 148 17.00 15.34 -9.31
N LEU A 149 15.86 14.65 -9.48
CA LEU A 149 14.59 15.08 -8.88
C LEU A 149 14.52 14.70 -7.40
N GLY A 150 15.03 13.53 -7.04
CA GLY A 150 14.91 13.01 -5.69
C GLY A 150 15.27 11.53 -5.54
N LYS A 151 14.95 11.00 -4.37
CA LYS A 151 15.18 9.60 -3.96
C LYS A 151 13.87 8.83 -3.84
N VAL A 152 13.91 7.53 -4.11
CA VAL A 152 12.75 6.63 -3.98
C VAL A 152 13.02 5.50 -3.00
N GLY A 153 11.97 5.09 -2.30
CA GLY A 153 11.98 4.04 -1.30
C GLY A 153 12.30 2.66 -1.87
N LEU A 154 12.62 1.73 -0.98
CA LEU A 154 13.03 0.36 -1.32
C LEU A 154 12.68 -0.61 -0.20
N SER A 155 12.75 -1.91 -0.48
CA SER A 155 12.91 -2.89 0.60
C SER A 155 14.22 -2.62 1.32
N GLU A 156 14.21 -2.53 2.65
CA GLU A 156 15.37 -2.16 3.47
C GLU A 156 16.64 -2.94 3.13
N TYR A 157 17.75 -2.24 2.92
CA TYR A 157 19.01 -2.74 2.34
C TYR A 157 18.79 -3.67 1.14
N ALA A 158 18.01 -3.21 0.17
CA ALA A 158 17.65 -3.97 -1.00
C ALA A 158 17.11 -5.41 -0.72
N ASN A 159 16.37 -5.57 0.39
CA ASN A 159 15.80 -6.85 0.85
C ASN A 159 16.83 -7.79 1.51
N SER A 160 17.95 -7.26 2.00
CA SER A 160 19.00 -8.04 2.67
C SER A 160 19.07 -7.85 4.19
N PHE A 161 18.13 -7.13 4.79
CA PHE A 161 18.16 -6.77 6.22
C PHE A 161 17.53 -7.82 7.16
N GLY A 162 16.22 -8.05 7.05
CA GLY A 162 15.45 -8.94 7.93
C GLY A 162 14.38 -9.73 7.18
N SER A 163 13.19 -9.86 7.79
CA SER A 163 12.05 -10.60 7.24
C SER A 163 10.94 -9.71 6.66
N GLN A 164 11.31 -8.49 6.26
CA GLN A 164 10.38 -7.48 5.79
C GLN A 164 9.70 -7.85 4.45
N PRO A 165 8.46 -7.41 4.21
CA PRO A 165 7.85 -7.50 2.90
C PRO A 165 8.53 -6.56 1.89
N SER A 166 8.36 -6.85 0.59
CA SER A 166 8.91 -6.00 -0.46
C SER A 166 8.34 -4.58 -0.39
N GLY A 167 9.20 -3.58 -0.50
CA GLY A 167 8.84 -2.16 -0.41
C GLY A 167 8.81 -1.59 1.00
N PHE A 168 8.99 -2.39 2.06
CA PHE A 168 9.08 -1.87 3.42
C PHE A 168 10.51 -1.49 3.80
N GLY A 169 10.64 -0.35 4.50
CA GLY A 169 11.80 -0.08 5.36
C GLY A 169 11.44 0.81 6.55
N ASN A 170 12.25 0.71 7.60
CA ASN A 170 11.99 1.40 8.87
C ASN A 170 12.11 2.94 8.79
N TYR A 171 12.79 3.47 7.77
CA TYR A 171 12.85 4.91 7.51
C TYR A 171 11.57 5.43 6.83
N GLY A 172 11.33 4.99 5.60
CA GLY A 172 10.28 5.50 4.71
C GLY A 172 8.95 4.75 4.76
N GLY A 173 8.84 3.64 5.48
CA GLY A 173 7.62 2.83 5.55
C GLY A 173 7.39 1.93 4.34
N GLN A 174 6.15 1.49 4.13
CA GLN A 174 5.77 0.57 3.04
C GLN A 174 5.47 1.34 1.76
N VAL A 175 6.17 1.03 0.66
CA VAL A 175 5.80 1.44 -0.70
C VAL A 175 4.61 0.60 -1.18
N ILE A 176 3.61 1.23 -1.80
CA ILE A 176 2.46 0.55 -2.40
C ILE A 176 2.65 0.45 -3.92
N ASN A 177 2.19 -0.64 -4.54
CA ASN A 177 2.29 -0.86 -6.00
C ASN A 177 1.52 0.23 -6.78
N GLY A 178 2.16 0.83 -7.78
CA GLY A 178 1.61 1.94 -8.56
C GLY A 178 0.51 1.57 -9.56
N ILE A 179 0.24 0.29 -9.82
CA ILE A 179 -0.89 -0.14 -10.65
C ILE A 179 -2.09 -0.48 -9.77
N ASP A 180 -1.86 -1.17 -8.66
CA ASP A 180 -2.94 -1.62 -7.78
C ASP A 180 -2.43 -1.91 -6.37
N ALA A 181 -3.04 -1.27 -5.36
CA ALA A 181 -2.64 -1.36 -3.96
C ALA A 181 -2.75 -2.76 -3.34
N ASP A 182 -3.55 -3.65 -3.94
CA ASP A 182 -3.70 -5.06 -3.52
C ASP A 182 -2.63 -5.98 -4.16
N GLN A 183 -1.54 -5.39 -4.65
CA GLN A 183 -0.42 -6.14 -5.19
C GLN A 183 0.85 -5.82 -4.43
N ASN A 184 1.62 -6.86 -4.16
CA ASN A 184 2.99 -6.69 -3.71
C ASN A 184 3.77 -5.84 -4.77
N PRO A 185 4.49 -4.77 -4.38
CA PRO A 185 5.23 -3.94 -5.32
C PRO A 185 6.44 -4.64 -5.92
N SER A 186 6.85 -5.77 -5.32
CA SER A 186 7.89 -6.72 -5.70
C SER A 186 9.31 -6.16 -5.74
N GLY A 187 10.27 -7.07 -5.52
CA GLY A 187 11.71 -6.80 -5.48
C GLY A 187 12.09 -5.69 -4.51
N SER A 188 13.33 -5.23 -4.58
CA SER A 188 13.75 -4.12 -3.71
C SER A 188 13.66 -2.74 -4.34
N SER A 189 13.61 -2.59 -5.66
CA SER A 189 13.40 -1.27 -6.29
C SER A 189 11.91 -0.90 -6.35
N SER A 190 11.14 -1.27 -5.33
CA SER A 190 9.69 -1.08 -5.25
C SER A 190 9.29 0.39 -5.41
N GLY A 191 10.02 1.33 -4.79
CA GLY A 191 9.76 2.77 -4.93
C GLY A 191 10.00 3.28 -6.35
N THR A 192 11.07 2.83 -7.03
CA THR A 192 11.27 3.13 -8.45
C THR A 192 10.13 2.58 -9.29
N GLY A 193 9.69 1.34 -9.03
CA GLY A 193 8.55 0.72 -9.70
C GLY A 193 7.26 1.54 -9.57
N ALA A 194 6.88 1.86 -8.33
CA ALA A 194 5.67 2.61 -8.02
C ALA A 194 5.72 4.04 -8.58
N ALA A 195 6.85 4.72 -8.42
CA ALA A 195 7.05 6.07 -8.94
C ALA A 195 6.92 6.12 -10.46
N MET A 196 7.49 5.15 -11.17
CA MET A 196 7.48 5.17 -12.63
C MET A 196 6.16 4.68 -13.23
N ALA A 197 5.48 3.73 -12.60
CA ALA A 197 4.13 3.31 -12.97
C ALA A 197 3.13 4.47 -12.85
N ALA A 198 3.22 5.25 -11.78
CA ALA A 198 2.40 6.44 -11.53
C ALA A 198 2.92 7.73 -12.21
N ALA A 199 3.96 7.63 -13.03
CA ALA A 199 4.59 8.74 -13.75
C ALA A 199 5.01 9.93 -12.86
N LEU A 200 5.67 9.65 -11.74
CA LEU A 200 6.21 10.66 -10.81
C LEU A 200 7.52 11.30 -11.30
N SER A 201 8.10 10.80 -12.39
CA SER A 201 9.29 11.32 -13.04
C SER A 201 9.31 10.93 -14.52
N THR A 202 10.19 11.55 -15.32
CA THR A 202 10.46 11.12 -16.69
C THR A 202 11.26 9.83 -16.67
N LEU A 203 12.37 9.82 -15.93
CA LEU A 203 13.30 8.69 -15.84
C LEU A 203 13.37 8.15 -14.40
N GLY A 204 13.75 6.87 -14.26
CA GLY A 204 13.93 6.20 -12.98
C GLY A 204 15.05 5.18 -13.02
N ILE A 205 15.79 5.05 -11.92
CA ILE A 205 16.86 4.05 -11.76
C ILE A 205 16.56 3.17 -10.55
N GLY A 206 16.63 1.85 -10.78
CA GLY A 206 16.66 0.83 -9.74
C GLY A 206 18.06 0.21 -9.60
N THR A 207 18.21 -0.71 -8.67
CA THR A 207 19.41 -1.54 -8.53
C THR A 207 19.03 -3.01 -8.40
N GLU A 208 19.88 -3.89 -8.90
CA GLU A 208 19.63 -5.34 -8.89
C GLU A 208 20.86 -6.17 -8.54
N THR A 209 20.72 -6.97 -7.49
CA THR A 209 21.54 -8.16 -7.19
C THR A 209 20.96 -9.40 -7.86
N SER A 210 19.64 -9.61 -7.69
CA SER A 210 18.85 -10.69 -8.27
C SER A 210 17.36 -10.30 -8.29
N GLY A 211 16.83 -9.95 -9.46
CA GLY A 211 15.43 -9.61 -9.71
C GLY A 211 14.95 -8.24 -9.23
N SER A 212 15.78 -7.39 -8.62
CA SER A 212 15.31 -6.11 -8.03
C SER A 212 15.07 -4.97 -9.02
N ILE A 213 15.36 -5.11 -10.31
CA ILE A 213 14.91 -4.27 -11.42
C ILE A 213 13.82 -5.00 -12.20
N ILE A 214 14.08 -6.27 -12.56
CA ILE A 214 13.22 -7.09 -13.41
C ILE A 214 11.88 -7.42 -12.74
N SER A 215 11.89 -7.86 -11.48
CA SER A 215 10.68 -8.26 -10.75
C SER A 215 9.71 -7.10 -10.47
N PRO A 216 10.13 -5.94 -9.93
CA PRO A 216 9.21 -4.79 -9.80
C PRO A 216 8.74 -4.26 -11.15
N SER A 217 9.58 -4.31 -12.19
CA SER A 217 9.14 -3.90 -13.53
C SER A 217 8.06 -4.83 -14.08
N ASN A 218 8.18 -6.13 -13.82
CA ASN A 218 7.17 -7.12 -14.16
C ASN A 218 5.84 -6.87 -13.44
N THR A 219 5.85 -6.57 -12.15
CA THR A 219 4.61 -6.37 -11.38
C THR A 219 3.96 -5.02 -11.63
N GLN A 220 4.68 -4.04 -12.19
CA GLN A 220 4.20 -2.67 -12.33
C GLN A 220 4.17 -2.15 -13.78
N SER A 221 4.25 -3.07 -14.76
CA SER A 221 4.13 -2.77 -16.20
C SER A 221 5.16 -1.72 -16.66
N LEU A 222 6.44 -2.02 -16.40
CA LEU A 222 7.57 -1.18 -16.78
C LEU A 222 8.56 -1.92 -17.67
N VAL A 223 9.33 -1.12 -18.41
CA VAL A 223 10.57 -1.55 -19.02
C VAL A 223 11.67 -1.44 -17.97
N GLY A 224 12.12 -2.59 -17.46
CA GLY A 224 13.26 -2.71 -16.56
C GLY A 224 14.43 -3.32 -17.29
N LEU A 225 15.54 -2.59 -17.38
CA LEU A 225 16.79 -3.09 -17.98
C LEU A 225 17.81 -3.30 -16.87
N ARG A 226 18.16 -4.56 -16.62
CA ARG A 226 19.36 -4.92 -15.86
C ARG A 226 20.55 -4.95 -16.83
N PRO A 227 21.56 -4.07 -16.68
CA PRO A 227 22.74 -4.10 -17.53
C PRO A 227 23.74 -5.18 -17.09
N THR A 228 24.76 -5.39 -17.91
CA THR A 228 25.93 -6.20 -17.56
C THR A 228 26.65 -5.58 -16.36
N VAL A 229 27.04 -6.40 -15.38
CA VAL A 229 27.88 -5.94 -14.27
C VAL A 229 29.19 -5.39 -14.83
N GLY A 230 29.56 -4.17 -14.43
CA GLY A 230 30.73 -3.46 -14.97
C GLY A 230 30.44 -2.54 -16.17
N LEU A 231 29.24 -2.55 -16.76
CA LEU A 231 28.88 -1.59 -17.82
C LEU A 231 28.62 -0.17 -17.28
N VAL A 232 27.98 -0.08 -16.11
CA VAL A 232 27.71 1.19 -15.42
C VAL A 232 28.54 1.27 -14.13
N PRO A 233 28.93 2.49 -13.71
CA PRO A 233 29.63 2.72 -12.44
C PRO A 233 28.93 2.07 -11.24
N GLY A 234 29.67 1.28 -10.46
CA GLY A 234 29.20 0.70 -9.20
C GLY A 234 29.55 1.54 -7.97
N TYR A 235 30.50 2.48 -8.11
CA TYR A 235 30.91 3.35 -7.02
C TYR A 235 29.74 4.23 -6.56
N GLY A 236 29.58 4.39 -5.24
CA GLY A 236 28.52 5.23 -4.70
C GLY A 236 27.20 4.52 -4.42
N ILE A 237 27.13 3.20 -4.56
CA ILE A 237 25.89 2.44 -4.39
C ILE A 237 26.02 1.55 -3.15
N ALA A 238 25.09 1.69 -2.20
CA ALA A 238 25.01 0.83 -1.01
C ALA A 238 24.81 -0.63 -1.43
N PRO A 239 25.74 -1.55 -1.06
CA PRO A 239 25.81 -2.87 -1.67
C PRO A 239 25.04 -3.93 -0.88
N ILE A 240 24.71 -5.01 -1.59
CA ILE A 240 24.47 -6.35 -1.04
C ILE A 240 25.63 -7.27 -1.43
N SER A 241 26.02 -7.25 -2.71
CA SER A 241 26.99 -8.16 -3.32
C SER A 241 27.67 -7.49 -4.51
N ALA A 242 28.93 -7.08 -4.31
CA ALA A 242 29.73 -6.42 -5.34
C ALA A 242 29.87 -7.24 -6.64
N SER A 243 29.74 -8.57 -6.60
CA SER A 243 29.87 -9.43 -7.77
C SER A 243 28.61 -9.50 -8.65
N GLN A 244 27.48 -8.99 -8.18
CA GLN A 244 26.18 -9.08 -8.85
C GLN A 244 25.43 -7.76 -8.95
N ASP A 245 25.67 -6.83 -8.01
CA ASP A 245 24.96 -5.56 -7.93
C ASP A 245 25.20 -4.68 -9.15
N ILE A 246 24.11 -4.19 -9.73
CA ILE A 246 24.16 -3.26 -10.84
C ILE A 246 22.98 -2.30 -10.83
N ALA A 247 23.21 -1.03 -11.16
CA ALA A 247 22.15 -0.06 -11.39
C ALA A 247 21.61 -0.18 -12.82
N GLY A 248 20.33 0.11 -13.01
CA GLY A 248 19.73 0.06 -14.34
C GLY A 248 18.43 0.85 -14.48
N PRO A 249 18.05 1.19 -15.73
CA PRO A 249 16.81 1.88 -16.02
C PRO A 249 15.58 1.07 -15.58
N MET A 250 14.63 1.76 -14.95
CA MET A 250 13.25 1.30 -14.76
C MET A 250 12.34 2.42 -15.23
N VAL A 251 11.70 2.26 -16.38
CA VAL A 251 11.01 3.36 -17.08
C VAL A 251 9.76 2.85 -17.81
N ARG A 252 8.96 3.76 -18.39
CA ARG A 252 7.71 3.41 -19.06
C ARG A 252 7.89 2.96 -20.51
N THR A 253 9.00 3.33 -21.16
CA THR A 253 9.25 3.02 -22.57
C THR A 253 10.67 2.50 -22.82
N VAL A 254 10.86 1.69 -23.86
CA VAL A 254 12.19 1.19 -24.28
C VAL A 254 13.08 2.34 -24.75
N SER A 255 12.49 3.38 -25.37
CA SER A 255 13.23 4.59 -25.76
C SER A 255 13.82 5.33 -24.55
N ASP A 256 13.05 5.47 -23.47
CA ASP A 256 13.54 6.06 -22.22
C ASP A 256 14.60 5.16 -21.56
N ALA A 257 14.54 3.84 -21.75
CA ALA A 257 15.52 2.91 -21.20
C ALA A 257 16.87 3.07 -21.91
N ALA A 258 16.86 3.17 -23.24
CA ALA A 258 18.04 3.46 -24.05
C ALA A 258 18.64 4.83 -23.69
N LEU A 259 17.80 5.84 -23.53
CA LEU A 259 18.21 7.20 -23.13
C LEU A 259 18.87 7.21 -21.75
N THR A 260 18.27 6.50 -20.79
CA THR A 260 18.80 6.40 -19.43
C THR A 260 20.13 5.65 -19.42
N LEU A 261 20.21 4.49 -20.08
CA LEU A 261 21.45 3.71 -20.17
C LEU A 261 22.58 4.53 -20.81
N ALA A 262 22.30 5.22 -21.92
CA ALA A 262 23.28 6.10 -22.59
C ALA A 262 23.80 7.23 -21.70
N SER A 263 23.02 7.62 -20.67
CA SER A 263 23.39 8.66 -19.72
C SER A 263 24.23 8.16 -18.55
N ILE A 264 24.26 6.84 -18.28
CA ILE A 264 24.96 6.24 -17.12
C ILE A 264 26.06 5.24 -17.50
N ALA A 265 26.07 4.72 -18.73
CA ALA A 265 27.05 3.74 -19.18
C ALA A 265 28.45 4.35 -19.32
N GLY A 266 29.47 3.50 -19.12
CA GLY A 266 30.87 3.86 -19.31
C GLY A 266 31.75 3.48 -18.13
N PRO A 267 33.07 3.58 -18.31
CA PRO A 267 34.04 3.14 -17.32
C PRO A 267 33.92 3.92 -16.01
N ASP A 268 34.32 3.25 -14.93
CA ASP A 268 34.42 3.78 -13.58
C ASP A 268 35.74 3.32 -12.94
N PRO A 269 36.80 4.15 -12.98
CA PRO A 269 38.08 3.82 -12.38
C PRO A 269 38.02 3.62 -10.87
N VAL A 270 37.01 4.20 -10.18
CA VAL A 270 36.88 4.07 -8.73
C VAL A 270 36.22 2.73 -8.37
N ALA A 271 35.19 2.32 -9.11
CA ALA A 271 34.64 0.97 -8.97
C ALA A 271 35.67 -0.12 -9.31
N ASP A 272 36.54 0.10 -10.30
CA ASP A 272 37.63 -0.83 -10.62
C ASP A 272 38.57 -1.06 -9.41
N ALA A 273 38.91 0.00 -8.66
CA ALA A 273 39.68 -0.13 -7.44
C ALA A 273 38.95 -0.95 -6.36
N GLY A 274 37.63 -0.75 -6.21
CA GLY A 274 36.79 -1.53 -5.30
C GLY A 274 36.73 -3.02 -5.68
N TYR A 275 36.59 -3.32 -6.97
CA TYR A 275 36.63 -4.70 -7.47
C TYR A 275 37.98 -5.37 -7.22
N LYS A 276 39.10 -4.65 -7.39
CA LYS A 276 40.43 -5.17 -7.04
C LYS A 276 40.57 -5.48 -5.56
N ALA A 277 40.08 -4.60 -4.69
CA ALA A 277 40.08 -4.83 -3.24
C ALA A 277 39.22 -6.05 -2.84
N MET A 278 38.10 -6.25 -3.54
CA MET A 278 37.17 -7.34 -3.25
C MET A 278 37.63 -8.69 -3.80
N PHE A 279 38.02 -8.73 -5.08
CA PHE A 279 38.23 -9.96 -5.86
C PHE A 279 39.71 -10.25 -6.15
N GLY A 280 40.57 -9.23 -6.06
CA GLY A 280 41.98 -9.28 -6.46
C GLY A 280 42.25 -8.61 -7.80
N ASP A 281 43.53 -8.29 -8.05
CA ASP A 281 43.96 -7.57 -9.27
C ASP A 281 43.67 -8.34 -10.57
N ASP A 282 43.52 -9.66 -10.48
CA ASP A 282 43.29 -10.56 -11.60
C ASP A 282 41.80 -10.87 -11.84
N TYR A 283 40.87 -10.11 -11.25
CA TYR A 283 39.43 -10.38 -11.34
C TYR A 283 38.88 -10.43 -12.78
N ILE A 284 39.39 -9.59 -13.68
CA ILE A 284 39.07 -9.64 -15.11
C ILE A 284 39.63 -10.90 -15.76
N ALA A 285 40.89 -11.27 -15.47
CA ALA A 285 41.52 -12.46 -16.03
C ALA A 285 40.84 -13.76 -15.56
N LYS A 286 40.30 -13.76 -14.33
CA LYS A 286 39.47 -14.83 -13.78
C LYS A 286 38.01 -14.82 -14.28
N GLY A 287 37.62 -13.82 -15.07
CA GLY A 287 36.27 -13.68 -15.59
C GLY A 287 35.23 -13.43 -14.49
N ILE A 288 35.57 -12.77 -13.39
CA ILE A 288 34.59 -12.38 -12.35
C ILE A 288 33.64 -11.33 -12.90
N ILE A 289 34.21 -10.32 -13.56
CA ILE A 289 33.53 -9.30 -14.33
C ILE A 289 34.09 -9.38 -15.75
N PRO A 290 33.25 -9.43 -16.79
CA PRO A 290 33.72 -9.39 -18.17
C PRO A 290 34.53 -8.11 -18.46
N PRO A 291 35.50 -8.13 -19.39
CA PRO A 291 36.23 -6.93 -19.77
C PRO A 291 35.32 -5.95 -20.52
N LEU A 292 35.23 -4.70 -20.05
CA LEU A 292 34.44 -3.66 -20.70
C LEU A 292 34.91 -3.44 -22.16
N PRO A 293 34.01 -3.34 -23.15
CA PRO A 293 34.39 -3.04 -24.52
C PRO A 293 35.11 -1.69 -24.63
N ALA A 294 36.13 -1.62 -25.48
CA ALA A 294 36.90 -0.38 -25.70
C ALA A 294 36.03 0.79 -26.20
N THR A 295 34.95 0.48 -26.92
CA THR A 295 33.97 1.45 -27.41
C THR A 295 32.56 0.95 -27.10
N LEU A 296 31.77 1.78 -26.43
CA LEU A 296 30.35 1.50 -26.20
C LEU A 296 29.50 1.98 -27.38
N PRO A 297 28.46 1.22 -27.79
CA PRO A 297 27.55 1.67 -28.81
C PRO A 297 26.71 2.85 -28.33
N ASP A 298 26.20 3.64 -29.27
CA ASP A 298 25.13 4.59 -28.98
C ASP A 298 23.82 3.82 -28.83
N TYR A 299 23.44 3.55 -27.58
CA TYR A 299 22.23 2.78 -27.26
C TYR A 299 20.95 3.38 -27.83
N THR A 300 20.90 4.69 -28.11
CA THR A 300 19.73 5.33 -28.72
C THR A 300 19.52 4.92 -30.17
N LYS A 301 20.56 4.41 -30.85
CA LYS A 301 20.46 3.87 -32.22
C LYS A 301 19.83 2.47 -32.29
N ALA A 302 19.60 1.82 -31.16
CA ALA A 302 18.85 0.57 -31.13
C ALA A 302 17.34 0.78 -31.38
N ILE A 303 16.87 2.02 -31.24
CA ILE A 303 15.46 2.42 -31.39
C ILE A 303 15.12 2.53 -32.88
N ASP A 304 14.97 1.37 -33.51
CA ASP A 304 14.68 1.20 -34.95
C ASP A 304 13.66 0.07 -35.15
N LEU A 305 12.59 0.34 -35.91
CA LEU A 305 11.55 -0.65 -36.21
C LEU A 305 12.05 -1.78 -37.12
N ASP A 306 13.08 -1.52 -37.94
CA ASP A 306 13.70 -2.53 -38.79
C ASP A 306 14.83 -3.30 -38.08
N PHE A 307 15.07 -3.03 -36.80
CA PHE A 307 16.23 -3.57 -36.07
C PHE A 307 16.34 -5.09 -36.14
N VAL A 308 15.22 -5.83 -36.11
CA VAL A 308 15.22 -7.29 -36.03
C VAL A 308 15.14 -7.99 -37.40
N ARG A 309 14.96 -7.23 -38.49
CA ARG A 309 14.74 -7.78 -39.83
C ARG A 309 15.91 -8.66 -40.26
N GLY A 310 15.65 -9.93 -40.52
CA GLY A 310 16.64 -10.94 -40.91
C GLY A 310 17.57 -11.41 -39.79
N LYS A 311 17.42 -10.90 -38.54
CA LYS A 311 18.26 -11.31 -37.41
C LYS A 311 17.69 -12.54 -36.72
N LYS A 312 18.58 -13.43 -36.25
CA LYS A 312 18.20 -14.62 -35.46
C LYS A 312 18.00 -14.27 -34.00
N ILE A 313 16.85 -14.63 -33.45
CA ILE A 313 16.50 -14.45 -32.03
C ILE A 313 16.17 -15.83 -31.45
N GLY A 314 16.86 -16.20 -30.39
CA GLY A 314 16.60 -17.43 -29.66
C GLY A 314 15.28 -17.32 -28.89
N TYR A 315 14.53 -18.40 -28.75
CA TYR A 315 13.41 -18.45 -27.82
C TYR A 315 13.37 -19.75 -27.01
N ASN A 316 12.86 -19.68 -25.79
CA ASN A 316 12.63 -20.86 -24.96
C ASN A 316 11.32 -20.73 -24.15
N GLY A 317 10.79 -21.88 -23.72
CA GLY A 317 9.49 -21.98 -23.05
C GLY A 317 8.34 -22.38 -23.99
N THR A 318 7.15 -22.56 -23.40
CA THR A 318 5.96 -23.02 -24.13
C THR A 318 5.24 -21.84 -24.78
N LEU A 319 5.02 -21.93 -26.10
CA LEU A 319 4.28 -20.94 -26.88
C LEU A 319 2.77 -21.18 -26.79
N THR A 320 2.15 -20.75 -25.69
CA THR A 320 0.69 -20.80 -25.53
C THR A 320 0.04 -19.55 -26.12
N GLU A 321 -1.02 -19.72 -26.92
CA GLU A 321 -1.73 -18.60 -27.54
C GLU A 321 -2.25 -17.59 -26.49
N GLY A 322 -2.11 -16.29 -26.78
CA GLY A 322 -2.41 -15.21 -25.83
C GLY A 322 -1.43 -15.04 -24.66
N SER A 323 -0.43 -15.91 -24.51
CA SER A 323 0.62 -15.70 -23.49
C SER A 323 1.57 -14.55 -23.88
N PRO A 324 2.17 -13.84 -22.90
CA PRO A 324 3.15 -12.80 -23.16
C PRO A 324 4.31 -13.24 -24.06
N LEU A 325 4.80 -14.47 -23.87
CA LEU A 325 5.86 -15.05 -24.68
C LEU A 325 5.45 -15.22 -26.14
N LYS A 326 4.23 -15.74 -26.38
CA LYS A 326 3.71 -15.96 -27.73
C LYS A 326 3.41 -14.65 -28.46
N ILE A 327 2.85 -13.66 -27.77
CA ILE A 327 2.61 -12.32 -28.34
C ILE A 327 3.94 -11.68 -28.79
N ALA A 328 4.97 -11.73 -27.95
CA ALA A 328 6.30 -11.22 -28.30
C ALA A 328 6.94 -12.01 -29.47
N TYR A 329 6.80 -13.33 -29.48
CA TYR A 329 7.26 -14.19 -30.58
C TYR A 329 6.63 -13.80 -31.92
N ASP A 330 5.30 -13.60 -31.94
CA ASP A 330 4.56 -13.24 -33.14
C ASP A 330 4.94 -11.84 -33.63
N ALA A 331 5.09 -10.87 -32.72
CA ALA A 331 5.53 -9.52 -33.03
C ALA A 331 6.90 -9.51 -33.72
N LEU A 332 7.86 -10.28 -33.19
CA LEU A 332 9.20 -10.40 -33.80
C LEU A 332 9.15 -11.11 -35.16
N THR A 333 8.35 -12.17 -35.29
CA THR A 333 8.19 -12.90 -36.55
C THR A 333 7.60 -11.99 -37.62
N ALA A 334 6.57 -11.22 -37.29
CA ALA A 334 5.93 -10.26 -38.20
C ALA A 334 6.89 -9.12 -38.61
N ALA A 335 7.80 -8.71 -37.73
CA ALA A 335 8.86 -7.75 -38.04
C ALA A 335 10.02 -8.35 -38.88
N GLY A 336 9.96 -9.64 -39.21
CA GLY A 336 10.94 -10.33 -40.05
C GLY A 336 12.14 -10.89 -39.30
N ALA A 337 12.05 -11.07 -37.98
CA ALA A 337 13.06 -11.82 -37.22
C ALA A 337 12.98 -13.32 -37.52
N ILE A 338 14.10 -14.02 -37.41
CA ILE A 338 14.20 -15.47 -37.55
C ILE A 338 14.21 -16.07 -36.13
N LEU A 339 13.10 -16.67 -35.70
CA LEU A 339 12.96 -17.21 -34.35
C LEU A 339 13.53 -18.64 -34.31
N VAL A 340 14.46 -18.90 -33.39
CA VAL A 340 15.17 -20.18 -33.29
C VAL A 340 15.01 -20.76 -31.87
N PRO A 341 14.59 -22.02 -31.70
CA PRO A 341 14.48 -22.61 -30.37
C PRO A 341 15.85 -22.74 -29.69
N ARG A 342 15.91 -22.45 -28.39
CA ARG A 342 17.09 -22.62 -27.54
C ARG A 342 16.76 -23.41 -26.29
N PRO A 343 17.60 -24.37 -25.88
CA PRO A 343 17.40 -25.02 -24.58
C PRO A 343 17.67 -24.03 -23.45
N GLN A 344 17.09 -24.30 -22.28
CA GLN A 344 17.57 -23.69 -21.04
C GLN A 344 18.85 -24.38 -20.61
N ALA A 345 19.84 -23.59 -20.20
CA ALA A 345 21.10 -24.15 -19.73
C ALA A 345 20.97 -24.75 -18.33
N THR A 346 21.60 -25.90 -18.13
CA THR A 346 21.75 -26.55 -16.83
C THR A 346 23.12 -26.20 -16.25
N ILE A 347 23.17 -25.85 -14.97
CA ILE A 347 24.41 -25.54 -14.27
C ILE A 347 24.77 -26.70 -13.34
N PRO A 348 26.03 -27.19 -13.36
CA PRO A 348 26.46 -28.25 -12.46
C PRO A 348 26.43 -27.79 -10.99
N SER A 349 26.59 -28.73 -10.06
CA SER A 349 26.82 -28.36 -8.65
C SER A 349 28.10 -27.52 -8.52
N LEU A 350 28.02 -26.41 -7.78
CA LEU A 350 29.11 -25.44 -7.62
C LEU A 350 29.56 -25.37 -6.14
N PRO A 351 30.86 -25.17 -5.87
CA PRO A 351 31.38 -25.05 -4.51
C PRO A 351 30.71 -23.89 -3.76
N ALA A 352 30.40 -24.03 -2.47
CA ALA A 352 29.74 -22.98 -1.69
C ALA A 352 30.61 -21.72 -1.52
N LEU A 353 30.00 -20.54 -1.49
CA LEU A 353 30.68 -19.32 -1.04
C LEU A 353 30.64 -19.27 0.49
N PRO A 354 31.66 -18.69 1.17
CA PRO A 354 31.61 -18.44 2.61
C PRO A 354 30.39 -17.57 2.95
N SER A 355 29.54 -18.07 3.85
CA SER A 355 28.29 -17.40 4.23
C SER A 355 28.57 -16.01 4.83
N GLY A 356 27.84 -14.99 4.38
CA GLY A 356 27.94 -13.62 4.88
C GLY A 356 29.20 -12.83 4.48
N TYR A 357 30.27 -13.49 4.01
CA TYR A 357 31.56 -12.85 3.73
C TYR A 357 31.46 -11.66 2.77
N GLU A 358 30.85 -11.86 1.60
CA GLU A 358 30.78 -10.80 0.58
C GLU A 358 29.94 -9.62 1.05
N GLN A 359 28.80 -9.90 1.70
CA GLN A 359 27.91 -8.86 2.20
C GLN A 359 28.60 -8.03 3.28
N HIS A 360 29.22 -8.68 4.27
CA HIS A 360 29.93 -8.00 5.34
C HIS A 360 31.03 -7.10 4.78
N LYS A 361 31.92 -7.67 3.95
CA LYS A 361 33.05 -6.93 3.38
C LYS A 361 32.60 -5.77 2.47
N SER A 362 31.55 -5.98 1.68
CA SER A 362 31.03 -4.93 0.78
C SER A 362 30.40 -3.77 1.55
N ILE A 363 29.62 -4.07 2.60
CA ILE A 363 28.97 -3.05 3.43
C ILE A 363 30.01 -2.25 4.22
N ASP A 364 31.00 -2.90 4.83
CA ASP A 364 32.08 -2.20 5.54
C ASP A 364 32.85 -1.26 4.61
N SER A 365 33.21 -1.75 3.41
CA SER A 365 33.87 -0.91 2.40
C SER A 365 33.02 0.28 1.97
N TYR A 366 31.68 0.14 1.95
CA TYR A 366 30.77 1.24 1.70
C TYR A 366 30.70 2.24 2.87
N TYR A 367 30.77 1.80 4.13
CA TYR A 367 30.75 2.71 5.27
C TYR A 367 32.05 3.48 5.44
N GLU A 368 33.20 2.84 5.23
CA GLU A 368 34.52 3.48 5.29
C GLU A 368 34.62 4.72 4.38
N ARG A 369 33.92 4.71 3.24
CA ARG A 369 33.93 5.82 2.27
C ARG A 369 32.94 6.95 2.57
N LEU A 370 32.00 6.78 3.49
CA LEU A 370 31.08 7.86 3.88
C LEU A 370 31.83 9.02 4.57
N GLY A 371 33.03 8.75 5.07
CA GLY A 371 33.94 9.74 5.65
C GLY A 371 33.68 10.01 7.14
N PRO A 372 34.41 10.94 7.76
CA PRO A 372 34.42 11.11 9.22
C PRO A 372 33.09 11.58 9.84
N GLN A 373 32.14 12.02 9.02
CA GLN A 373 30.80 12.45 9.46
C GLN A 373 29.74 11.35 9.27
N ALA A 374 30.15 10.15 8.85
CA ALA A 374 29.24 9.03 8.71
C ALA A 374 28.54 8.71 10.04
N PRO A 375 27.21 8.47 10.04
CA PRO A 375 26.50 8.10 11.27
C PRO A 375 26.87 6.69 11.74
N ILE A 376 27.45 5.87 10.85
CA ILE A 376 27.80 4.46 11.05
C ILE A 376 29.08 4.17 10.23
N ASN A 377 30.01 3.41 10.79
CA ASN A 377 31.32 3.13 10.19
C ASN A 377 31.55 1.65 9.86
N SER A 378 30.69 0.74 10.31
CA SER A 378 30.77 -0.71 10.03
C SER A 378 29.42 -1.39 10.11
N LEU A 379 29.28 -2.58 9.51
CA LEU A 379 28.10 -3.44 9.62
C LEU A 379 27.84 -3.86 11.07
N VAL A 380 28.90 -4.07 11.85
CA VAL A 380 28.80 -4.39 13.28
C VAL A 380 28.17 -3.21 14.05
N GLU A 381 28.62 -1.98 13.80
CA GLU A 381 28.06 -0.77 14.42
C GLU A 381 26.60 -0.54 14.00
N GLU A 382 26.28 -0.77 12.72
CA GLU A 382 24.90 -0.70 12.21
C GLU A 382 23.96 -1.63 12.99
N VAL A 383 24.35 -2.89 13.16
CA VAL A 383 23.59 -3.89 13.92
C VAL A 383 23.40 -3.44 15.37
N GLN A 384 24.43 -2.90 16.01
CA GLN A 384 24.36 -2.41 17.39
C GLN A 384 23.41 -1.22 17.54
N VAL A 385 23.49 -0.23 16.65
CA VAL A 385 22.59 0.94 16.66
C VAL A 385 21.15 0.52 16.43
N ASN A 386 20.90 -0.37 15.46
CA ASN A 386 19.56 -0.86 15.19
C ASN A 386 18.99 -1.68 16.36
N GLN A 387 19.82 -2.43 17.09
CA GLN A 387 19.41 -3.13 18.32
C GLN A 387 19.10 -2.18 19.47
N ALA A 388 19.88 -1.11 19.63
CA ALA A 388 19.61 -0.08 20.63
C ALA A 388 18.30 0.68 20.35
N GLU A 389 17.96 0.83 19.08
CA GLU A 389 16.77 1.54 18.58
C GLU A 389 15.71 0.57 18.02
N ALA A 390 15.57 -0.62 18.62
CA ALA A 390 14.73 -1.70 18.08
C ALA A 390 13.29 -1.27 17.77
N HIS A 391 12.74 -0.35 18.55
CA HIS A 391 11.39 0.19 18.33
C HIS A 391 11.24 0.90 16.97
N GLN A 392 12.31 1.55 16.52
CA GLN A 392 12.38 2.32 15.29
C GLN A 392 12.92 1.49 14.13
N ALA A 393 13.83 0.56 14.41
CA ALA A 393 14.68 -0.07 13.40
C ALA A 393 14.39 -1.55 13.15
N LEU A 394 13.62 -2.24 13.99
CA LEU A 394 13.52 -3.71 13.96
C LEU A 394 12.08 -4.23 13.90
N LYS A 395 11.16 -3.55 13.19
CA LYS A 395 9.78 -4.06 13.00
C LYS A 395 9.74 -5.52 12.51
N PHE A 396 10.63 -5.87 11.57
CA PHE A 396 10.78 -7.21 10.98
C PHE A 396 12.17 -7.84 11.25
N GLY A 397 12.89 -7.31 12.24
CA GLY A 397 14.23 -7.75 12.64
C GLY A 397 15.33 -7.42 11.63
N ASN A 398 16.55 -7.84 11.94
CA ASN A 398 17.78 -7.62 11.15
C ASN A 398 18.64 -8.89 11.03
N VAL A 399 18.01 -10.08 11.06
CA VAL A 399 18.70 -11.38 11.18
C VAL A 399 19.79 -11.59 10.12
N ASN A 400 19.60 -11.11 8.89
CA ASN A 400 20.57 -11.29 7.82
C ASN A 400 21.82 -10.45 8.07
N HIS A 401 21.66 -9.18 8.47
CA HIS A 401 22.79 -8.31 8.81
C HIS A 401 23.49 -8.77 10.09
N LEU A 402 22.74 -9.21 11.10
CA LEU A 402 23.29 -9.80 12.33
C LEU A 402 24.15 -11.04 12.04
N ASN A 403 23.72 -11.91 11.12
CA ASN A 403 24.49 -13.09 10.73
C ASN A 403 25.73 -12.70 9.91
N SER A 404 25.57 -11.78 8.95
CA SER A 404 26.68 -11.33 8.11
C SER A 404 27.73 -10.56 8.89
N SER A 405 27.36 -9.76 9.90
CA SER A 405 28.29 -9.03 10.76
C SER A 405 29.20 -9.96 11.58
N GLN A 406 28.88 -11.24 11.68
CA GLN A 406 29.68 -12.27 12.36
C GLN A 406 30.63 -13.01 11.40
N ALA A 407 30.52 -12.80 10.09
CA ALA A 407 31.38 -13.44 9.12
C ALA A 407 32.81 -12.90 9.22
N ASP A 408 33.81 -13.79 9.25
CA ASP A 408 35.22 -13.39 9.24
C ASP A 408 35.59 -12.80 7.87
N VAL A 409 35.93 -11.50 7.87
CA VAL A 409 36.36 -10.71 6.72
C VAL A 409 37.83 -10.31 6.80
N THR A 410 38.63 -10.98 7.64
CA THR A 410 40.06 -10.68 7.83
C THR A 410 40.81 -10.69 6.49
N PRO A 411 41.53 -9.61 6.13
CA PRO A 411 42.33 -9.56 4.91
C PRO A 411 43.35 -10.70 4.85
N GLY A 412 43.32 -11.46 3.75
CA GLY A 412 44.16 -12.63 3.52
C GLY A 412 43.72 -13.90 4.26
N GLY A 413 42.63 -13.86 5.03
CA GLY A 413 42.10 -14.98 5.80
C GLY A 413 41.50 -16.11 4.94
N ALA A 414 41.13 -17.22 5.58
CA ALA A 414 40.62 -18.42 4.91
C ALA A 414 39.32 -18.16 4.12
N ASN A 415 38.41 -17.35 4.67
CA ASN A 415 37.17 -16.99 4.00
C ASN A 415 37.43 -16.18 2.71
N GLU A 416 38.35 -15.21 2.74
CA GLU A 416 38.69 -14.45 1.55
C GLU A 416 39.27 -15.34 0.45
N GLN A 417 40.20 -16.24 0.81
CA GLN A 417 40.81 -17.17 -0.14
C GLN A 417 39.77 -18.13 -0.75
N ALA A 418 38.88 -18.69 0.09
CA ALA A 418 37.80 -19.56 -0.34
C ALA A 418 36.80 -18.82 -1.24
N TYR A 419 36.42 -17.59 -0.87
CA TYR A 419 35.51 -16.75 -1.65
C TYR A 419 36.07 -16.45 -3.04
N ARG A 420 37.31 -15.93 -3.12
CA ARG A 420 37.95 -15.58 -4.41
C ARG A 420 38.10 -16.80 -5.33
N THR A 421 38.41 -17.97 -4.78
CA THR A 421 38.54 -19.22 -5.54
C THR A 421 37.18 -19.71 -6.04
N ASN A 422 36.20 -19.81 -5.15
CA ASN A 422 34.90 -20.40 -5.47
C ASN A 422 34.06 -19.48 -6.37
N LEU A 423 34.18 -18.16 -6.22
CA LEU A 423 33.48 -17.19 -7.08
C LEU A 423 33.94 -17.30 -8.54
N ALA A 424 35.24 -17.48 -8.80
CA ALA A 424 35.75 -17.67 -10.17
C ALA A 424 35.17 -18.92 -10.84
N ILE A 425 35.14 -20.03 -10.12
CA ILE A 425 34.53 -21.30 -10.61
C ILE A 425 33.04 -21.09 -10.92
N ARG A 426 32.33 -20.40 -10.03
CA ARG A 426 30.90 -20.12 -10.19
C ARG A 426 30.62 -19.22 -11.40
N LYS A 427 31.35 -18.11 -11.53
CA LYS A 427 31.21 -17.16 -12.64
C LYS A 427 31.47 -17.83 -13.99
N ALA A 428 32.51 -18.64 -14.11
CA ALA A 428 32.80 -19.40 -15.32
C ALA A 428 31.63 -20.32 -15.72
N ALA A 429 31.02 -21.04 -14.76
CA ALA A 429 29.88 -21.91 -15.03
C ALA A 429 28.63 -21.11 -15.45
N TRP A 430 28.35 -19.99 -14.79
CA TRP A 430 27.20 -19.12 -15.11
C TRP A 430 27.34 -18.41 -16.46
N HIS A 431 28.53 -17.90 -16.78
CA HIS A 431 28.83 -17.31 -18.09
C HIS A 431 28.62 -18.34 -19.20
N LYS A 432 29.26 -19.51 -19.06
CA LYS A 432 29.14 -20.60 -20.04
C LYS A 432 27.69 -21.00 -20.28
N ALA A 433 26.90 -21.14 -19.22
CA ALA A 433 25.49 -21.51 -19.33
C ALA A 433 24.72 -20.56 -20.26
N ILE A 434 24.93 -19.25 -20.16
CA ILE A 434 24.20 -18.27 -20.98
C ILE A 434 24.84 -18.13 -22.37
N ASP A 435 26.17 -18.14 -22.45
CA ASP A 435 26.89 -18.04 -23.72
C ASP A 435 26.60 -19.24 -24.63
N ASP A 436 26.43 -20.44 -24.08
CA ASP A 436 26.00 -21.63 -24.82
C ASP A 436 24.58 -21.50 -25.38
N MET A 437 23.67 -20.79 -24.69
CA MET A 437 22.32 -20.52 -25.22
C MET A 437 22.35 -19.52 -26.38
N VAL A 438 23.28 -18.55 -26.35
CA VAL A 438 23.41 -17.50 -27.38
C VAL A 438 24.15 -18.02 -28.61
N THR A 439 25.25 -18.73 -28.43
CA THR A 439 26.09 -19.24 -29.53
C THR A 439 25.60 -20.58 -30.09
N TYR A 440 24.99 -21.40 -29.23
CA TYR A 440 24.44 -22.73 -29.47
C TYR A 440 25.18 -23.60 -30.48
N THR A 441 25.91 -24.58 -29.95
CA THR A 441 26.46 -25.71 -30.71
C THR A 441 25.72 -26.98 -30.29
N ASN A 442 25.06 -27.65 -31.25
CA ASN A 442 24.42 -28.94 -30.98
C ASN A 442 25.47 -30.01 -30.62
N SER A 443 25.05 -31.13 -30.01
CA SER A 443 25.94 -32.26 -29.69
C SER A 443 26.51 -32.97 -30.92
N ASP A 444 26.06 -32.62 -32.12
CA ASP A 444 26.61 -33.05 -33.40
C ASP A 444 27.82 -32.17 -33.79
N PRO A 445 29.06 -32.72 -33.78
CA PRO A 445 30.27 -31.97 -34.15
C PRO A 445 30.31 -31.47 -35.60
N ALA A 446 29.40 -31.93 -36.47
CA ALA A 446 29.30 -31.50 -37.85
C ALA A 446 28.42 -30.25 -38.06
N GLN A 447 27.68 -29.80 -37.04
CA GLN A 447 26.84 -28.60 -37.09
C GLN A 447 27.65 -27.37 -36.64
N PRO A 448 27.81 -26.33 -37.47
CA PRO A 448 28.50 -25.11 -37.07
C PRO A 448 27.73 -24.36 -35.97
N ALA A 449 28.40 -23.46 -35.25
CA ALA A 449 27.76 -22.58 -34.29
C ALA A 449 26.61 -21.79 -34.94
N ASP A 450 25.48 -21.70 -34.25
CA ASP A 450 24.26 -21.03 -34.70
C ASP A 450 23.95 -19.84 -33.76
N PRO A 451 24.66 -18.71 -33.88
CA PRO A 451 24.50 -17.61 -32.94
C PRO A 451 23.16 -16.88 -33.13
N VAL A 452 22.56 -16.49 -32.01
CA VAL A 452 21.43 -15.55 -31.93
C VAL A 452 21.88 -14.25 -31.27
N ILE A 453 21.16 -13.15 -31.50
CA ILE A 453 21.51 -11.84 -30.91
C ILE A 453 20.96 -11.64 -29.49
N ALA A 454 19.96 -12.44 -29.11
CA ALA A 454 19.23 -12.36 -27.85
C ALA A 454 18.37 -13.64 -27.66
N ILE A 455 17.87 -13.85 -26.44
CA ILE A 455 16.99 -14.96 -26.06
C ILE A 455 15.68 -14.39 -25.50
N LEU A 456 14.57 -14.61 -26.18
CA LEU A 456 13.22 -14.35 -25.70
C LEU A 456 12.75 -15.52 -24.81
N GLY A 457 12.46 -15.27 -23.54
CA GLY A 457 12.03 -16.32 -22.61
C GLY A 457 12.71 -16.17 -21.24
N SER A 458 13.40 -17.21 -20.80
CA SER A 458 14.03 -17.27 -19.47
C SER A 458 15.51 -17.67 -19.55
N ALA A 459 16.33 -16.98 -18.75
CA ALA A 459 17.73 -17.33 -18.46
C ALA A 459 17.96 -17.25 -16.93
N PRO A 460 17.69 -18.33 -16.17
CA PRO A 460 17.61 -18.30 -14.71
C PRO A 460 18.86 -17.82 -13.96
N SER A 461 20.04 -17.87 -14.60
CA SER A 461 21.32 -17.50 -13.98
C SER A 461 21.92 -16.21 -14.52
N ALA A 462 21.16 -15.42 -15.29
CA ALA A 462 21.60 -14.12 -15.78
C ALA A 462 22.03 -13.15 -14.66
N PRO A 463 21.33 -13.06 -13.52
CA PRO A 463 21.79 -12.24 -12.40
C PRO A 463 23.16 -12.64 -11.86
N GLN A 464 23.35 -13.93 -11.58
CA GLN A 464 24.59 -14.48 -11.02
C GLN A 464 25.76 -14.37 -12.01
N ALA A 465 25.50 -14.58 -13.31
CA ALA A 465 26.46 -14.29 -14.37
C ALA A 465 26.83 -12.80 -14.45
N GLY A 466 25.94 -11.89 -14.05
CA GLY A 466 26.13 -10.46 -14.29
C GLY A 466 25.79 -10.07 -15.72
N TYR A 467 24.94 -10.83 -16.41
CA TYR A 467 24.55 -10.61 -17.81
C TYR A 467 23.21 -9.87 -17.95
N PRO A 468 22.96 -9.17 -19.07
CA PRO A 468 21.86 -8.24 -19.17
C PRO A 468 20.52 -8.92 -19.43
N SER A 469 19.45 -8.29 -18.96
CA SER A 469 18.06 -8.68 -19.22
C SER A 469 17.15 -7.46 -19.27
N ILE A 470 16.10 -7.53 -20.08
CA ILE A 470 15.10 -6.47 -20.21
C ILE A 470 13.68 -7.03 -20.15
N THR A 471 12.79 -6.35 -19.41
CA THR A 471 11.35 -6.63 -19.39
C THR A 471 10.61 -5.72 -20.37
N ILE A 472 9.55 -6.24 -20.99
CA ILE A 472 8.67 -5.47 -21.87
C ILE A 472 7.21 -5.68 -21.44
N PRO A 473 6.44 -4.61 -21.18
CA PRO A 473 5.02 -4.70 -20.84
C PRO A 473 4.15 -5.37 -21.92
N MET A 474 3.45 -6.42 -21.55
CA MET A 474 2.54 -7.23 -22.38
C MET A 474 1.07 -7.11 -21.93
N GLY A 475 0.69 -5.95 -21.40
CA GLY A 475 -0.68 -5.66 -20.98
C GLY A 475 -1.01 -6.18 -19.58
N TYR A 476 -2.30 -6.48 -19.37
CA TYR A 476 -2.85 -6.76 -18.04
C TYR A 476 -3.82 -7.94 -18.11
N THR A 477 -3.97 -8.70 -17.03
CA THR A 477 -5.06 -9.66 -16.92
C THR A 477 -6.41 -8.94 -16.86
N ALA A 478 -7.45 -9.50 -17.50
CA ALA A 478 -8.72 -8.82 -17.72
C ALA A 478 -9.48 -8.43 -16.43
N THR A 479 -9.32 -9.19 -15.35
CA THR A 479 -10.06 -9.00 -14.10
C THR A 479 -9.21 -8.27 -13.06
N GLN A 480 -8.21 -8.96 -12.53
CA GLN A 480 -7.34 -8.50 -11.46
C GLN A 480 -6.32 -7.44 -11.89
N ARG A 481 -6.29 -7.05 -13.16
CA ARG A 481 -5.39 -6.00 -13.70
C ARG A 481 -3.91 -6.27 -13.40
N ARG A 482 -3.53 -7.55 -13.33
CA ARG A 482 -2.15 -7.96 -13.04
C ARG A 482 -1.31 -7.68 -14.28
N ALA A 483 -0.21 -6.94 -14.12
CA ALA A 483 0.70 -6.66 -15.24
C ALA A 483 1.31 -7.96 -15.76
N GLN A 484 1.40 -8.07 -17.09
CA GLN A 484 2.04 -9.18 -17.79
C GLN A 484 3.23 -8.65 -18.57
N ASN A 485 4.31 -9.43 -18.70
CA ASN A 485 5.54 -8.98 -19.37
C ASN A 485 6.23 -10.13 -20.11
N ALA A 486 6.96 -9.76 -21.15
CA ALA A 486 7.95 -10.62 -21.81
C ALA A 486 9.35 -10.24 -21.35
N GLN A 487 10.29 -11.18 -21.42
CA GLN A 487 11.69 -10.95 -21.05
C GLN A 487 12.63 -11.35 -22.18
N VAL A 488 13.65 -10.52 -22.39
CA VAL A 488 14.72 -10.76 -23.35
C VAL A 488 16.05 -10.73 -22.60
N HIS A 489 16.86 -11.75 -22.83
CA HIS A 489 18.16 -11.96 -22.21
C HIS A 489 19.27 -11.93 -23.26
N GLY A 490 20.48 -11.59 -22.83
CA GLY A 490 21.66 -11.67 -23.69
C GLY A 490 22.92 -12.00 -22.91
N ASN A 491 24.03 -12.10 -23.62
CA ASN A 491 25.35 -12.25 -23.02
C ASN A 491 25.97 -10.89 -22.64
N ALA A 492 27.16 -10.91 -22.05
CA ALA A 492 27.87 -9.69 -21.63
C ALA A 492 27.89 -8.62 -22.75
N TYR A 493 27.50 -7.40 -22.37
CA TYR A 493 27.51 -6.19 -23.20
C TYR A 493 26.58 -6.21 -24.44
N SER A 494 25.54 -7.04 -24.42
CA SER A 494 24.54 -7.14 -25.49
C SER A 494 23.33 -6.21 -25.34
N GLU A 495 23.37 -5.21 -24.44
CA GLU A 495 22.25 -4.31 -24.14
C GLU A 495 21.71 -3.60 -25.38
N PHE A 496 22.58 -3.28 -26.35
CA PHE A 496 22.19 -2.70 -27.64
C PHE A 496 21.21 -3.62 -28.40
N ASN A 497 21.47 -4.93 -28.41
CA ASN A 497 20.57 -5.90 -29.05
C ASN A 497 19.27 -6.04 -28.26
N LEU A 498 19.36 -6.10 -26.94
CA LEU A 498 18.18 -6.21 -26.06
C LEU A 498 17.24 -5.03 -26.25
N LEU A 499 17.77 -3.80 -26.29
CA LEU A 499 16.99 -2.59 -26.53
C LEU A 499 16.30 -2.63 -27.89
N GLY A 500 17.00 -3.04 -28.96
CA GLY A 500 16.40 -3.10 -30.30
C GLY A 500 15.32 -4.18 -30.43
N VAL A 501 15.54 -5.36 -29.86
CA VAL A 501 14.53 -6.43 -29.81
C VAL A 501 13.32 -5.98 -29.00
N ALA A 502 13.54 -5.40 -27.81
CA ALA A 502 12.49 -4.91 -26.95
C ALA A 502 11.68 -3.77 -27.59
N TYR A 503 12.34 -2.85 -28.30
CA TYR A 503 11.69 -1.73 -28.96
C TYR A 503 10.71 -2.20 -30.04
N VAL A 504 11.11 -3.16 -30.87
CA VAL A 504 10.22 -3.74 -31.89
C VAL A 504 9.00 -4.40 -31.24
N ILE A 505 9.19 -5.18 -30.16
CA ILE A 505 8.07 -5.79 -29.42
C ILE A 505 7.14 -4.72 -28.85
N GLU A 506 7.69 -3.72 -28.16
CA GLU A 506 6.91 -2.62 -27.56
C GLU A 506 6.08 -1.88 -28.63
N GLN A 507 6.69 -1.52 -29.76
CA GLN A 507 6.02 -0.72 -30.79
C GLN A 507 5.01 -1.53 -31.60
N ALA A 508 5.23 -2.84 -31.78
CA ALA A 508 4.27 -3.71 -32.45
C ALA A 508 3.03 -3.98 -31.58
N THR A 509 3.18 -3.98 -30.25
CA THR A 509 2.11 -4.41 -29.32
C THR A 509 1.40 -3.23 -28.64
N LYS A 510 2.13 -2.22 -28.17
CA LYS A 510 1.63 -1.02 -27.45
C LYS A 510 0.64 -1.34 -26.33
N LEU A 511 0.90 -2.43 -25.59
CA LEU A 511 -0.05 -2.98 -24.60
C LEU A 511 0.02 -2.28 -23.23
N ARG A 512 1.05 -1.48 -22.95
CA ARG A 512 1.14 -0.70 -21.71
C ARG A 512 0.05 0.36 -21.67
N GLN A 513 -0.62 0.51 -20.53
CA GLN A 513 -1.58 1.59 -20.28
C GLN A 513 -1.14 2.45 -19.08
N PRO A 514 -1.55 3.73 -19.02
CA PRO A 514 -1.45 4.55 -17.83
C PRO A 514 -2.12 3.91 -16.61
N ALA A 515 -1.50 4.03 -15.42
CA ALA A 515 -2.01 3.42 -14.19
C ALA A 515 -3.44 3.89 -13.85
N SER A 516 -3.75 5.16 -14.13
CA SER A 516 -5.06 5.74 -13.90
C SER A 516 -6.18 5.16 -14.79
N LEU A 517 -5.83 4.62 -15.97
CA LEU A 517 -6.79 3.91 -16.84
C LEU A 517 -6.97 2.46 -16.41
N VAL A 518 -5.90 1.81 -15.94
CA VAL A 518 -5.94 0.43 -15.45
C VAL A 518 -6.73 0.33 -14.15
N ASN A 519 -6.52 1.29 -13.23
CA ASN A 519 -7.14 1.29 -11.92
C ASN A 519 -7.69 2.67 -11.53
N PRO A 520 -8.82 3.09 -12.13
CA PRO A 520 -9.36 4.43 -11.90
C PRO A 520 -9.82 4.65 -10.46
N SER A 521 -10.29 3.63 -9.74
CA SER A 521 -10.72 3.80 -8.34
C SER A 521 -9.58 4.25 -7.42
N MET A 522 -8.35 3.80 -7.69
CA MET A 522 -7.15 4.21 -6.95
C MET A 522 -6.72 5.66 -7.27
N TYR A 523 -6.94 6.14 -8.49
CA TYR A 523 -6.44 7.44 -8.97
C TYR A 523 -7.49 8.54 -9.12
N ARG A 524 -8.79 8.23 -9.11
CA ARG A 524 -9.88 9.18 -9.42
C ARG A 524 -9.94 10.40 -8.49
N CYS A 525 -9.39 10.27 -7.29
CA CYS A 525 -9.37 11.32 -6.28
C CYS A 525 -8.06 12.11 -6.22
N ALA A 526 -7.11 11.78 -7.09
CA ALA A 526 -5.85 12.50 -7.20
C ALA A 526 -6.07 13.88 -7.83
N LYS A 527 -5.48 14.91 -7.20
CA LYS A 527 -5.52 16.29 -7.70
C LYS A 527 -4.33 16.54 -8.64
N THR A 528 -4.40 16.03 -9.86
CA THR A 528 -3.36 16.23 -10.89
C THR A 528 -3.83 17.17 -12.01
N THR A 529 -2.90 17.63 -12.86
CA THR A 529 -3.22 18.43 -14.04
C THR A 529 -2.47 17.88 -15.26
N PRO A 530 -3.17 17.51 -16.36
CA PRO A 530 -4.62 17.36 -16.43
C PRO A 530 -5.11 16.29 -15.43
N ALA A 531 -6.37 16.39 -15.01
CA ALA A 531 -6.99 15.34 -14.22
C ALA A 531 -7.27 14.13 -15.13
N PRO A 532 -7.25 12.89 -14.61
CA PRO A 532 -7.65 11.72 -15.40
C PRO A 532 -9.10 11.88 -15.89
N PRO A 533 -9.46 11.29 -17.06
CA PRO A 533 -10.79 11.43 -17.68
C PRO A 533 -11.96 10.92 -16.84
N PHE A 534 -11.69 10.28 -15.70
CA PHE A 534 -12.69 9.70 -14.80
C PHE A 534 -12.84 10.47 -13.47
N ALA A 535 -12.05 11.53 -13.23
CA ALA A 535 -12.12 12.34 -12.01
C ALA A 535 -13.47 13.08 -11.85
N GLU A 536 -14.21 13.27 -12.95
CA GLU A 536 -15.52 13.94 -12.96
C GLU A 536 -16.67 13.10 -12.36
N ARG A 537 -16.42 11.82 -12.03
CA ARG A 537 -17.46 10.86 -11.58
C ARG A 537 -17.89 10.98 -10.11
N GLY A 538 -17.32 11.93 -9.35
CA GLY A 538 -18.05 12.61 -8.26
C GLY A 538 -18.22 11.88 -6.91
N ALA A 539 -17.27 11.07 -6.46
CA ALA A 539 -17.25 10.56 -5.08
C ALA A 539 -15.83 10.19 -4.64
N CYS A 540 -15.33 10.85 -3.58
CA CYS A 540 -13.98 10.62 -3.05
C CYS A 540 -14.02 10.45 -1.55
N ASN A 541 -13.13 9.58 -1.04
CA ASN A 541 -12.85 9.58 0.38
C ASN A 541 -12.42 10.99 0.81
N PRO A 542 -12.86 11.46 1.99
CA PRO A 542 -12.59 12.80 2.47
C PRO A 542 -11.08 13.00 2.62
N GLY A 543 -10.53 13.80 1.71
CA GLY A 543 -9.15 14.28 1.78
C GLY A 543 -9.03 15.58 2.57
N TYR A 544 -7.80 15.97 2.86
CA TYR A 544 -7.50 17.07 3.77
C TYR A 544 -8.27 18.36 3.48
N ASP A 545 -8.24 18.83 2.22
CA ASP A 545 -8.91 20.09 1.85
C ASP A 545 -10.44 20.02 1.96
N ALA A 546 -11.03 18.83 1.78
CA ALA A 546 -12.48 18.65 1.92
C ALA A 546 -12.87 18.69 3.41
N VAL A 547 -12.08 18.06 4.27
CA VAL A 547 -12.31 18.04 5.71
C VAL A 547 -12.05 19.41 6.33
N LEU A 548 -10.96 20.09 5.96
CA LEU A 548 -10.64 21.41 6.53
C LEU A 548 -11.64 22.50 6.13
N LYS A 549 -12.39 22.34 5.04
CA LYS A 549 -13.53 23.21 4.75
C LYS A 549 -14.64 23.07 5.78
N VAL A 550 -14.87 21.86 6.32
CA VAL A 550 -15.86 21.61 7.37
C VAL A 550 -15.40 22.21 8.70
N THR A 551 -14.10 22.09 9.02
CA THR A 551 -13.54 22.72 10.23
C THR A 551 -13.30 24.23 10.03
N GLY A 552 -13.28 24.77 8.82
CA GLY A 552 -12.97 26.19 8.63
C GLY A 552 -11.55 26.55 9.07
N TYR A 553 -10.62 25.58 9.10
CA TYR A 553 -9.21 25.75 9.44
C TYR A 553 -8.95 26.24 10.88
N ASP A 554 -9.93 26.14 11.77
CA ASP A 554 -9.85 26.58 13.16
C ASP A 554 -9.87 25.35 14.09
N SER A 555 -8.71 24.99 14.64
CA SER A 555 -8.59 23.89 15.59
C SER A 555 -7.45 24.13 16.57
N ARG A 556 -7.58 23.59 17.77
CA ARG A 556 -6.60 23.72 18.85
C ARG A 556 -6.03 22.34 19.21
N PRO A 557 -4.77 22.25 19.68
CA PRO A 557 -4.25 21.01 20.23
C PRO A 557 -5.02 20.61 21.49
N LEU A 558 -5.31 19.31 21.65
CA LEU A 558 -6.10 18.81 22.80
C LEU A 558 -5.26 18.54 24.06
N GLY A 559 -3.92 18.44 23.92
CA GLY A 559 -3.03 18.08 25.03
C GLY A 559 -3.08 16.59 25.42
N PHE A 560 -3.81 15.76 24.69
CA PHE A 560 -3.88 14.30 24.84
C PHE A 560 -4.02 13.62 23.46
N SER A 561 -3.73 12.31 23.38
CA SER A 561 -3.77 11.57 22.11
C SER A 561 -5.10 10.86 21.89
N LEU A 562 -5.72 11.11 20.73
CA LEU A 562 -6.96 10.43 20.31
C LEU A 562 -6.75 8.94 19.98
N GLU A 563 -5.50 8.45 19.88
CA GLU A 563 -5.21 7.03 19.67
C GLU A 563 -5.35 6.19 20.95
N THR A 564 -5.20 6.83 22.11
CA THR A 564 -5.17 6.13 23.41
C THR A 564 -6.37 6.44 24.28
N GLU A 565 -6.99 7.61 24.12
CA GLU A 565 -8.16 7.98 24.93
C GLU A 565 -9.36 7.04 24.70
N THR A 566 -9.94 6.57 25.80
CA THR A 566 -11.20 5.81 25.79
C THR A 566 -12.39 6.76 25.68
N ALA A 567 -13.51 6.28 25.16
CA ALA A 567 -14.74 7.07 25.13
C ALA A 567 -15.21 7.46 26.53
N GLN A 568 -15.05 6.58 27.51
CA GLN A 568 -15.34 6.88 28.91
C GLN A 568 -14.49 8.05 29.44
N SER A 569 -13.19 8.08 29.14
CA SER A 569 -12.31 9.20 29.50
C SER A 569 -12.77 10.50 28.82
N LEU A 570 -13.06 10.46 27.52
CA LEU A 570 -13.53 11.64 26.78
C LEU A 570 -14.86 12.18 27.32
N ILE A 571 -15.81 11.30 27.68
CA ILE A 571 -17.06 11.70 28.34
C ILE A 571 -16.77 12.39 29.68
N GLN A 572 -15.80 11.91 30.47
CA GLN A 572 -15.40 12.58 31.70
C GLN A 572 -14.80 13.96 31.44
N LYS A 573 -13.93 14.10 30.44
CA LYS A 573 -13.34 15.39 30.03
C LYS A 573 -14.40 16.40 29.59
N LEU A 574 -15.33 15.95 28.75
CA LEU A 574 -16.52 16.70 28.33
C LEU A 574 -17.37 17.14 29.53
N ASN A 575 -17.62 16.24 30.49
CA ASN A 575 -18.39 16.55 31.68
C ASN A 575 -17.71 17.57 32.60
N LYS A 576 -16.37 17.59 32.64
CA LYS A 576 -15.53 18.50 33.43
C LYS A 576 -15.17 19.80 32.70
N ASP A 577 -15.60 19.98 31.46
CA ASP A 577 -15.20 21.11 30.59
C ASP A 577 -13.70 21.22 30.36
N GLU A 578 -13.00 20.08 30.39
CA GLU A 578 -11.60 20.00 29.94
C GLU A 578 -11.50 20.11 28.41
N VAL A 579 -12.59 19.79 27.70
CA VAL A 579 -12.73 19.92 26.24
C VAL A 579 -14.20 20.14 25.88
N SER A 580 -14.49 20.97 24.88
CA SER A 580 -15.85 21.13 24.33
C SER A 580 -16.18 20.05 23.28
N ALA A 581 -17.47 19.82 22.99
CA ALA A 581 -17.87 18.92 21.91
C ALA A 581 -17.39 19.43 20.54
N GLU A 582 -17.44 20.75 20.30
CA GLU A 582 -16.86 21.37 19.11
C GLU A 582 -15.35 21.13 19.00
N GLU A 583 -14.59 21.38 20.06
CA GLU A 583 -13.13 21.18 20.07
C GLU A 583 -12.77 19.71 19.77
N LEU A 584 -13.45 18.77 20.43
CA LEU A 584 -13.23 17.34 20.21
C LEU A 584 -13.60 16.90 18.79
N THR A 585 -14.72 17.40 18.26
CA THR A 585 -15.18 17.09 16.89
C THR A 585 -14.19 17.62 15.86
N ARG A 586 -13.66 18.83 16.04
CA ARG A 586 -12.62 19.41 15.17
C ARG A 586 -11.35 18.57 15.18
N ALA A 587 -10.91 18.13 16.35
CA ALA A 587 -9.71 17.32 16.47
C ALA A 587 -9.83 15.96 15.76
N TYR A 588 -10.98 15.29 15.88
CA TYR A 588 -11.22 14.05 15.12
C TYR A 588 -11.28 14.28 13.61
N LEU A 589 -11.94 15.35 13.14
CA LEU A 589 -11.98 15.69 11.72
C LEU A 589 -10.58 16.02 11.20
N ASP A 590 -9.78 16.81 11.91
CA ASP A 590 -8.40 17.10 11.52
C ASP A 590 -7.54 15.83 11.46
N ARG A 591 -7.76 14.89 12.39
CA ARG A 591 -7.07 13.60 12.32
C ARG A 591 -7.48 12.80 11.08
N ILE A 592 -8.79 12.73 10.78
CA ILE A 592 -9.29 12.15 9.52
C ILE A 592 -8.62 12.81 8.31
N ALA A 593 -8.48 14.14 8.31
CA ALA A 593 -7.84 14.89 7.23
C ALA A 593 -6.38 14.46 6.97
N LEU A 594 -5.65 14.13 8.03
CA LEU A 594 -4.21 13.80 8.01
C LEU A 594 -3.91 12.33 7.77
N THR A 595 -4.86 11.43 8.05
CA THR A 595 -4.58 9.98 8.08
C THR A 595 -5.42 9.16 7.11
N ASN A 596 -6.58 9.68 6.69
CA ASN A 596 -7.55 8.88 5.95
C ASN A 596 -7.19 8.77 4.46
N ALA A 597 -6.98 9.91 3.80
CA ALA A 597 -6.56 9.96 2.39
C ALA A 597 -5.21 10.67 2.21
N GLU A 598 -4.55 11.00 3.32
CA GLU A 598 -3.21 11.56 3.37
C GLU A 598 -2.36 10.84 4.44
N GLY A 599 -1.04 11.08 4.47
CA GLY A 599 -0.14 10.49 5.47
C GLY A 599 -0.09 8.95 5.35
N PRO A 600 -0.54 8.19 6.38
CA PRO A 600 -0.78 6.75 6.29
C PRO A 600 -1.82 6.31 5.24
N ALA A 601 -2.72 7.20 4.82
CA ALA A 601 -3.78 6.96 3.84
C ALA A 601 -4.59 5.68 4.10
N THR A 602 -5.14 5.51 5.31
CA THR A 602 -5.83 4.28 5.73
C THR A 602 -7.12 3.97 4.96
N GLN A 603 -7.70 4.96 4.27
CA GLN A 603 -8.98 4.87 3.54
C GLN A 603 -10.14 4.33 4.40
N ALA A 604 -10.08 4.53 5.72
CA ALA A 604 -11.01 3.99 6.70
C ALA A 604 -12.38 4.71 6.71
N VAL A 605 -12.41 5.99 6.36
CA VAL A 605 -13.60 6.86 6.31
C VAL A 605 -13.95 7.15 4.85
N ARG A 606 -15.21 6.90 4.46
CA ARG A 606 -15.70 7.09 3.09
C ARG A 606 -16.37 8.45 2.88
N GLU A 607 -17.10 8.93 3.88
CA GLU A 607 -17.84 10.20 3.81
C GLU A 607 -17.84 10.87 5.19
N ILE A 608 -17.76 12.20 5.24
CA ILE A 608 -17.89 12.99 6.48
C ILE A 608 -19.22 13.74 6.50
N ASN A 609 -19.76 13.96 7.69
CA ASN A 609 -20.90 14.82 7.93
C ASN A 609 -20.48 16.29 7.91
N ALA A 610 -20.88 17.02 6.88
CA ALA A 610 -20.60 18.45 6.75
C ALA A 610 -21.25 19.30 7.87
N ASP A 611 -22.29 18.78 8.54
CA ASP A 611 -22.96 19.44 9.66
C ASP A 611 -22.35 19.09 11.03
N ALA A 612 -21.33 18.23 11.11
CA ALA A 612 -20.79 17.73 12.38
C ALA A 612 -20.39 18.86 13.37
N ILE A 613 -19.74 19.91 12.89
CA ILE A 613 -19.35 21.08 13.72
C ILE A 613 -20.58 21.84 14.22
N LYS A 614 -21.61 21.97 13.38
CA LYS A 614 -22.86 22.65 13.74
C LYS A 614 -23.63 21.85 14.79
N GLU A 615 -23.66 20.53 14.65
CA GLU A 615 -24.23 19.61 15.65
C GLU A 615 -23.46 19.70 16.98
N ALA A 616 -22.14 19.71 16.95
CA ALA A 616 -21.29 19.85 18.12
C ALA A 616 -21.55 21.15 18.90
N ARG A 617 -21.58 22.28 18.19
CA ARG A 617 -21.93 23.61 18.75
C ARG A 617 -23.29 23.63 19.44
N LYS A 618 -24.28 22.99 18.83
CA LYS A 618 -25.63 22.90 19.39
C LYS A 618 -25.59 22.14 20.72
N LEU A 619 -24.88 21.02 20.78
CA LEU A 619 -24.75 20.22 22.00
C LEU A 619 -23.99 20.97 23.11
N ASP A 620 -22.94 21.72 22.77
CA ASP A 620 -22.24 22.59 23.72
C ASP A 620 -23.16 23.68 24.29
N GLN A 621 -24.00 24.31 23.46
CA GLN A 621 -25.00 25.30 23.90
C GLN A 621 -26.06 24.67 24.82
N GLU A 622 -26.56 23.49 24.50
CA GLU A 622 -27.51 22.76 25.33
C GLU A 622 -26.89 22.38 26.68
N ARG A 623 -25.62 21.96 26.68
CA ARG A 623 -24.86 21.65 27.90
C ARG A 623 -24.66 22.89 28.76
N TRP A 624 -24.30 24.02 28.17
CA TRP A 624 -24.18 25.30 28.88
C TRP A 624 -25.48 25.68 29.59
N LYS A 625 -26.61 25.68 28.85
CA LYS A 625 -27.94 25.99 29.40
C LYS A 625 -28.32 25.05 30.55
N TYR A 626 -28.01 23.75 30.42
CA TYR A 626 -28.26 22.77 31.46
C TYR A 626 -27.50 23.08 32.76
N ARG A 627 -26.25 23.57 32.66
CA ARG A 627 -25.40 23.91 33.82
C ARG A 627 -25.75 25.24 34.47
N THR A 628 -26.07 26.28 33.69
CA THR A 628 -26.31 27.64 34.22
C THR A 628 -27.72 27.83 34.79
N GLY A 629 -28.60 26.84 34.66
CA GLY A 629 -29.86 26.80 35.42
C GLY A 629 -30.92 27.81 35.01
N GLU A 630 -30.93 28.32 33.77
CA GLU A 630 -32.10 29.05 33.25
C GLU A 630 -33.31 28.10 33.23
N PRO A 631 -34.34 28.30 34.06
CA PRO A 631 -35.54 27.48 34.01
C PRO A 631 -36.31 27.89 32.75
N THR A 632 -36.47 26.96 31.81
CA THR A 632 -37.23 27.24 30.58
C THR A 632 -38.75 27.22 30.81
N SER A 633 -39.21 26.78 32.00
CA SER A 633 -40.63 26.75 32.37
C SER A 633 -40.81 26.34 33.85
N PRO A 634 -41.91 26.73 34.53
CA PRO A 634 -42.27 26.27 35.87
C PRO A 634 -42.48 24.75 36.04
N ASN A 635 -42.44 23.96 34.96
CA ASN A 635 -42.55 22.49 34.95
C ASN A 635 -41.22 21.81 34.55
N ASP A 636 -40.08 22.24 35.08
CA ASP A 636 -38.76 21.71 34.70
C ASP A 636 -38.58 20.22 35.08
N THR A 637 -38.86 19.32 34.13
CA THR A 637 -38.67 17.86 34.19
C THR A 637 -37.39 17.41 33.47
N ARG A 638 -36.30 18.19 33.52
CA ARG A 638 -35.06 17.96 32.74
C ARG A 638 -34.65 16.48 32.67
N PRO A 639 -34.41 15.91 31.46
CA PRO A 639 -33.96 14.52 31.30
C PRO A 639 -32.59 14.29 31.92
N LEU A 640 -32.29 13.02 32.24
CA LEU A 640 -30.95 12.51 32.55
C LEU A 640 -29.92 13.09 31.56
N ARG A 641 -28.72 13.45 32.05
CA ARG A 641 -27.57 13.79 31.20
C ARG A 641 -27.44 12.71 30.10
N PRO A 642 -27.55 13.06 28.80
CA PRO A 642 -27.37 12.09 27.73
C PRO A 642 -26.04 11.35 27.89
N ALA A 643 -26.07 10.03 27.76
CA ALA A 643 -24.93 9.17 28.07
C ALA A 643 -23.68 9.45 27.21
N LEU A 644 -23.88 9.97 25.99
CA LEU A 644 -22.83 10.23 24.99
C LEU A 644 -22.77 11.71 24.61
N TRP A 645 -23.24 12.62 25.47
CA TRP A 645 -23.37 14.05 25.16
C TRP A 645 -22.09 14.63 24.55
N GLY A 646 -22.13 15.00 23.26
CA GLY A 646 -21.01 15.60 22.55
C GLY A 646 -19.93 14.63 22.08
N LEU A 647 -20.14 13.31 22.19
CA LEU A 647 -19.14 12.31 21.82
C LEU A 647 -19.17 12.02 20.30
N PRO A 648 -18.06 12.15 19.57
CA PRO A 648 -18.01 11.88 18.13
C PRO A 648 -17.91 10.38 17.79
N VAL A 649 -18.78 9.90 16.89
CA VAL A 649 -18.89 8.50 16.47
C VAL A 649 -18.86 8.36 14.95
N LEU A 650 -18.36 7.23 14.44
CA LEU A 650 -18.53 6.83 13.03
C LEU A 650 -19.42 5.60 12.94
N VAL A 651 -20.16 5.48 11.84
CA VAL A 651 -20.98 4.29 11.56
C VAL A 651 -20.58 3.67 10.24
N ASN A 652 -20.70 2.35 10.14
CA ASN A 652 -20.46 1.61 8.92
C ASN A 652 -21.31 2.12 7.73
N ASP A 653 -20.78 2.10 6.50
CA ASP A 653 -21.47 2.55 5.29
C ASP A 653 -22.66 1.66 4.85
N THR A 654 -23.00 0.65 5.65
CA THR A 654 -24.24 -0.12 5.57
C THR A 654 -25.33 0.40 6.52
N ILE A 655 -25.04 1.37 7.38
CA ILE A 655 -25.98 1.87 8.39
C ILE A 655 -26.55 3.20 7.95
N ASP A 656 -27.88 3.33 7.91
CA ASP A 656 -28.54 4.56 7.50
C ASP A 656 -28.28 5.72 8.46
N ALA A 657 -27.85 6.84 7.88
CA ALA A 657 -27.75 8.14 8.50
C ALA A 657 -28.28 9.17 7.49
N LYS A 658 -29.38 9.83 7.81
CA LYS A 658 -30.23 10.61 6.88
C LYS A 658 -29.48 11.65 6.04
N SER A 659 -28.43 12.27 6.59
CA SER A 659 -27.64 13.30 5.91
C SER A 659 -26.51 12.76 5.03
N LEU A 660 -26.24 11.46 5.08
CA LEU A 660 -25.10 10.79 4.45
C LEU A 660 -25.59 9.71 3.49
N SER A 661 -24.75 9.32 2.54
CA SER A 661 -25.09 8.19 1.66
C SER A 661 -24.92 6.86 2.41
N THR A 662 -25.69 5.84 2.03
CA THR A 662 -25.51 4.45 2.50
C THR A 662 -25.36 3.59 1.26
N THR A 663 -24.14 3.19 0.93
CA THR A 663 -23.85 2.57 -0.37
C THR A 663 -23.32 1.15 -0.25
N GLY A 664 -23.03 0.68 0.96
CA GLY A 664 -22.31 -0.58 1.19
C GLY A 664 -20.99 -0.64 0.41
N GLY A 665 -20.34 0.51 0.20
CA GLY A 665 -19.12 0.63 -0.62
C GLY A 665 -19.32 0.44 -2.14
N SER A 666 -20.54 0.18 -2.63
CA SER A 666 -20.74 -0.06 -4.06
C SER A 666 -20.86 1.23 -4.87
N ILE A 667 -20.09 1.33 -5.96
CA ILE A 667 -20.15 2.44 -6.92
C ILE A 667 -21.55 2.57 -7.55
N ALA A 668 -22.26 1.45 -7.75
CA ALA A 668 -23.63 1.45 -8.29
C ALA A 668 -24.63 2.19 -7.37
N LEU A 669 -24.28 2.35 -6.08
CA LEU A 669 -25.10 2.98 -5.05
C LEU A 669 -24.55 4.36 -4.61
N GLN A 670 -23.58 4.96 -5.31
CA GLN A 670 -22.86 6.18 -4.88
C GLN A 670 -23.72 7.42 -4.58
N GLY A 671 -24.99 7.43 -5.02
CA GLY A 671 -25.96 8.50 -4.74
C GLY A 671 -27.14 8.08 -3.86
N LEU A 672 -27.11 6.89 -3.26
CA LEU A 672 -28.19 6.38 -2.42
C LEU A 672 -28.18 7.09 -1.06
N LYS A 673 -29.17 7.96 -0.82
CA LYS A 673 -29.39 8.62 0.46
C LYS A 673 -30.68 8.09 1.12
N PRO A 674 -30.61 7.56 2.35
CA PRO A 674 -31.79 7.06 3.04
C PRO A 674 -32.69 8.22 3.49
N ALA A 675 -34.00 7.96 3.57
CA ALA A 675 -34.97 8.96 4.00
C ALA A 675 -34.89 9.29 5.51
N ASN A 676 -34.44 8.33 6.32
CA ASN A 676 -34.40 8.40 7.78
C ASN A 676 -33.06 7.87 8.31
N ASP A 677 -32.75 8.21 9.56
CA ASP A 677 -31.71 7.51 10.31
C ASP A 677 -32.16 6.06 10.59
N SER A 678 -31.21 5.14 10.65
CA SER A 678 -31.44 3.80 11.21
C SER A 678 -31.89 3.90 12.67
N ALA A 679 -32.55 2.84 13.17
CA ALA A 679 -32.99 2.81 14.58
C ALA A 679 -31.81 3.01 15.55
N LEU A 680 -30.64 2.42 15.26
CA LEU A 680 -29.45 2.58 16.09
C LEU A 680 -28.85 3.99 16.00
N VAL A 681 -28.83 4.62 14.82
CA VAL A 681 -28.33 6.00 14.67
C VAL A 681 -29.24 7.00 15.37
N ALA A 682 -30.56 6.79 15.31
CA ALA A 682 -31.52 7.61 16.04
C ALA A 682 -31.27 7.54 17.55
N LYS A 683 -30.98 6.35 18.10
CA LYS A 683 -30.61 6.17 19.51
C LYS A 683 -29.30 6.85 19.87
N LEU A 684 -28.26 6.71 19.03
CA LEU A 684 -26.98 7.38 19.24
C LEU A 684 -27.15 8.90 19.32
N LYS A 685 -27.87 9.50 18.36
CA LYS A 685 -28.17 10.94 18.36
C LYS A 685 -29.00 11.36 19.57
N ALA A 686 -29.99 10.56 19.96
CA ALA A 686 -30.80 10.81 21.16
C ALA A 686 -29.97 10.74 22.46
N ALA A 687 -28.94 9.88 22.50
CA ALA A 687 -27.95 9.83 23.59
C ALA A 687 -26.91 10.97 23.52
N GLY A 688 -27.01 11.88 22.55
CA GLY A 688 -26.17 13.06 22.40
C GLY A 688 -24.88 12.84 21.61
N ALA A 689 -24.72 11.70 20.91
CA ALA A 689 -23.56 11.46 20.06
C ALA A 689 -23.60 12.27 18.76
N ILE A 690 -22.42 12.59 18.22
CA ILE A 690 -22.25 13.32 16.95
C ILE A 690 -21.78 12.31 15.89
N VAL A 691 -22.58 12.10 14.85
CA VAL A 691 -22.18 11.21 13.74
C VAL A 691 -21.23 11.96 12.82
N LEU A 692 -19.95 11.63 12.88
CA LEU A 692 -18.88 12.25 12.09
C LEU A 692 -18.96 11.90 10.60
N GLY A 693 -19.53 10.75 10.25
CA GLY A 693 -19.43 10.22 8.90
C GLY A 693 -19.66 8.71 8.79
N LYS A 694 -19.28 8.16 7.64
CA LYS A 694 -19.40 6.74 7.28
C LYS A 694 -18.04 6.10 7.11
N THR A 695 -17.81 4.92 7.68
CA THR A 695 -16.57 4.14 7.44
C THR A 695 -16.67 3.28 6.19
N ASN A 696 -15.56 3.07 5.50
CA ASN A 696 -15.47 2.15 4.37
C ASN A 696 -15.69 0.68 4.81
N VAL A 697 -16.05 -0.18 3.86
CA VAL A 697 -16.50 -1.56 4.08
C VAL A 697 -15.96 -2.48 3.00
N THR A 698 -15.91 -3.79 3.26
CA THR A 698 -15.89 -4.76 2.15
C THR A 698 -17.23 -4.66 1.41
N GLU A 699 -17.17 -4.46 0.10
CA GLU A 699 -18.33 -4.16 -0.73
C GLU A 699 -19.52 -5.11 -0.48
N LEU A 700 -20.69 -4.53 -0.23
CA LEU A 700 -21.95 -5.22 0.08
C LEU A 700 -21.82 -6.29 1.18
N ASN A 701 -21.14 -5.93 2.28
CA ASN A 701 -20.84 -6.84 3.39
C ASN A 701 -20.07 -8.09 2.96
N GLY A 702 -19.29 -8.02 1.86
CA GLY A 702 -18.54 -9.14 1.32
C GLY A 702 -19.36 -10.15 0.52
N VAL A 703 -20.65 -9.93 0.28
CA VAL A 703 -21.44 -10.71 -0.70
C VAL A 703 -21.26 -10.06 -2.06
N PHE A 704 -20.20 -10.42 -2.77
CA PHE A 704 -19.91 -9.83 -4.09
C PHE A 704 -19.21 -10.83 -5.02
N ASP A 705 -17.98 -11.22 -4.67
CA ASP A 705 -17.19 -12.24 -5.34
C ASP A 705 -16.23 -12.90 -4.35
N ALA A 706 -15.88 -14.18 -4.58
CA ALA A 706 -14.93 -14.90 -3.75
C ALA A 706 -13.50 -14.33 -3.85
N ASN A 707 -13.16 -13.65 -4.94
CA ASN A 707 -11.86 -13.03 -5.15
C ASN A 707 -11.77 -11.61 -4.58
N LEU A 708 -12.84 -11.07 -4.01
CA LEU A 708 -12.87 -9.72 -3.45
C LEU A 708 -12.00 -9.66 -2.17
N PRO A 709 -10.93 -8.85 -2.12
CA PRO A 709 -10.13 -8.69 -0.92
C PRO A 709 -10.95 -8.03 0.18
N LYS A 710 -10.67 -8.42 1.42
CA LYS A 710 -11.35 -7.85 2.57
C LYS A 710 -10.91 -6.39 2.76
N GLY A 711 -11.86 -5.50 3.01
CA GLY A 711 -11.67 -4.06 3.11
C GLY A 711 -11.69 -3.30 1.78
N TYR A 712 -11.83 -3.99 0.64
CA TYR A 712 -12.01 -3.31 -0.65
C TYR A 712 -13.48 -2.97 -0.90
N SER A 713 -13.71 -1.76 -1.45
CA SER A 713 -14.93 -1.47 -2.19
C SER A 713 -14.68 -0.61 -3.43
N SER A 714 -15.52 -0.78 -4.46
CA SER A 714 -15.42 -0.01 -5.70
C SER A 714 -15.58 1.51 -5.47
N LEU A 715 -16.32 1.92 -4.44
CA LEU A 715 -16.48 3.32 -4.05
C LEU A 715 -15.45 3.79 -3.01
N GLY A 716 -14.99 2.96 -2.09
CA GLY A 716 -14.07 3.40 -1.02
C GLY A 716 -12.60 3.11 -1.31
N GLY A 717 -12.29 2.32 -2.33
CA GLY A 717 -10.95 1.74 -2.49
C GLY A 717 -10.65 0.70 -1.41
N GLN A 718 -9.36 0.35 -1.28
CA GLN A 718 -8.87 -0.60 -0.28
C GLN A 718 -8.60 0.11 1.05
N VAL A 719 -9.25 -0.34 2.13
CA VAL A 719 -8.84 0.01 3.51
C VAL A 719 -7.45 -0.57 3.79
N LEU A 720 -6.54 0.23 4.33
CA LEU A 720 -5.22 -0.22 4.77
C LEU A 720 -5.17 -0.31 6.29
N LEU A 721 -4.60 -1.40 6.79
CA LEU A 721 -4.44 -1.61 8.23
C LEU A 721 -3.42 -0.59 8.80
N PRO A 722 -3.76 0.17 9.84
CA PRO A 722 -2.90 1.27 10.32
C PRO A 722 -1.58 0.80 10.95
N ASN A 723 -1.52 -0.46 11.40
CA ASN A 723 -0.32 -1.08 11.95
C ASN A 723 0.60 -1.62 10.84
N ASP A 724 0.07 -2.01 9.67
CA ASP A 724 0.85 -2.63 8.60
C ASP A 724 0.05 -2.71 7.29
N THR A 725 0.37 -1.86 6.31
CA THR A 725 -0.42 -1.76 5.07
C THR A 725 -0.30 -2.98 4.15
N ASP A 726 0.66 -3.89 4.41
CA ASP A 726 0.81 -5.16 3.67
C ASP A 726 -0.05 -6.30 4.28
N LYS A 727 -0.76 -6.06 5.40
CA LYS A 727 -1.65 -7.05 6.01
C LYS A 727 -3.10 -6.78 5.67
N THR A 728 -3.87 -7.87 5.61
CA THR A 728 -5.32 -7.78 5.45
C THR A 728 -5.94 -7.01 6.62
N PRO A 729 -6.84 -6.05 6.36
CA PRO A 729 -7.63 -5.43 7.42
C PRO A 729 -8.80 -6.34 7.88
N ALA A 730 -8.88 -7.57 7.34
CA ALA A 730 -10.08 -8.42 7.37
C ALA A 730 -11.33 -7.64 6.88
N GLY A 731 -12.53 -8.17 7.10
CA GLY A 731 -13.75 -7.46 6.69
C GLY A 731 -15.00 -8.27 7.01
N SER A 732 -16.19 -7.69 6.96
CA SER A 732 -16.54 -6.50 6.17
C SER A 732 -16.36 -5.14 6.86
N SER A 733 -16.27 -5.08 8.18
CA SER A 733 -16.16 -3.83 8.97
C SER A 733 -14.74 -3.25 9.05
N ALA A 734 -13.95 -3.41 8.00
CA ALA A 734 -12.54 -3.00 7.92
C ALA A 734 -12.32 -1.52 8.26
N GLY A 735 -13.12 -0.62 7.68
CA GLY A 735 -12.98 0.82 7.91
C GLY A 735 -13.29 1.22 9.36
N ALA A 736 -14.27 0.58 9.99
CA ALA A 736 -14.62 0.82 11.39
C ALA A 736 -13.48 0.42 12.33
N ALA A 737 -12.88 -0.75 12.12
CA ALA A 737 -11.73 -1.20 12.90
C ALA A 737 -10.48 -0.32 12.69
N ALA A 738 -10.14 -0.01 11.43
CA ALA A 738 -9.01 0.87 11.11
C ALA A 738 -9.20 2.29 11.67
N ALA A 739 -10.42 2.84 11.60
CA ALA A 739 -10.76 4.14 12.17
C ALA A 739 -10.66 4.14 13.70
N THR A 740 -11.11 3.06 14.36
CA THR A 740 -11.01 2.93 15.83
C THR A 740 -9.56 2.87 16.29
N ALA A 741 -8.75 2.03 15.65
CA ALA A 741 -7.35 1.83 15.98
C ALA A 741 -6.53 3.12 15.79
N SER A 742 -6.84 3.87 14.73
CA SER A 742 -6.18 5.13 14.36
C SER A 742 -6.69 6.34 15.14
N GLY A 743 -7.69 6.19 16.01
CA GLY A 743 -8.26 7.31 16.77
C GLY A 743 -9.07 8.31 15.91
N LEU A 744 -9.76 7.86 14.87
CA LEU A 744 -10.56 8.74 13.98
C LEU A 744 -11.98 9.01 14.48
N ALA A 745 -12.40 8.28 15.50
CA ALA A 745 -13.61 8.55 16.28
C ALA A 745 -13.40 7.99 17.69
N ALA A 746 -14.23 8.46 18.64
CA ALA A 746 -14.24 7.87 19.96
C ALA A 746 -14.68 6.40 19.87
N ILE A 747 -15.68 6.13 19.01
CA ILE A 747 -16.35 4.84 18.87
C ILE A 747 -16.75 4.66 17.41
N THR A 748 -16.70 3.42 16.93
CA THR A 748 -17.29 3.05 15.65
C THR A 748 -18.31 1.93 15.79
N ILE A 749 -19.31 1.91 14.92
CA ILE A 749 -20.29 0.81 14.81
C ILE A 749 -20.00 0.02 13.55
N GLY A 750 -19.79 -1.28 13.69
CA GLY A 750 -19.62 -2.24 12.61
C GLY A 750 -20.85 -3.14 12.41
N MET A 751 -20.67 -4.15 11.57
CA MET A 751 -21.67 -5.14 11.22
C MET A 751 -21.03 -6.53 11.16
N GLU A 752 -21.68 -7.53 11.78
CA GLU A 752 -21.29 -8.93 11.64
C GLU A 752 -22.36 -9.76 10.92
N THR A 753 -21.92 -10.57 9.96
CA THR A 753 -22.67 -11.65 9.32
C THR A 753 -21.68 -12.76 8.94
N SER A 754 -22.00 -14.04 9.17
CA SER A 754 -21.07 -15.14 8.81
C SER A 754 -21.29 -15.63 7.37
N LEU A 755 -20.47 -15.14 6.44
CA LEU A 755 -20.34 -15.69 5.07
C LEU A 755 -19.34 -16.85 5.02
N ASP A 756 -18.10 -16.51 5.33
CA ASP A 756 -16.88 -17.32 5.22
C ASP A 756 -15.91 -17.10 6.41
N SER A 757 -16.05 -15.97 7.09
CA SER A 757 -15.22 -15.47 8.18
C SER A 757 -15.99 -14.40 8.96
N ALA A 758 -15.52 -14.11 10.19
CA ALA A 758 -16.08 -13.09 11.06
C ALA A 758 -15.93 -11.68 10.46
N GLN A 759 -17.01 -10.88 10.48
CA GLN A 759 -17.09 -9.61 9.73
C GLN A 759 -16.88 -8.34 10.53
N LEU A 760 -17.00 -8.39 11.85
CA LEU A 760 -16.68 -7.30 12.77
C LEU A 760 -15.58 -7.74 13.74
N LEU A 761 -15.61 -8.98 14.23
CA LEU A 761 -14.57 -9.50 15.13
C LEU A 761 -13.21 -9.65 14.46
N ALA A 762 -13.12 -10.21 13.25
CA ALA A 762 -11.82 -10.37 12.59
C ALA A 762 -11.13 -9.03 12.23
N PRO A 763 -11.86 -7.99 11.73
CA PRO A 763 -11.28 -6.66 11.58
C PRO A 763 -10.78 -6.05 12.89
N ALA A 764 -11.56 -6.19 13.97
CA ALA A 764 -11.17 -5.68 15.27
C ALA A 764 -9.89 -6.36 15.81
N ASP A 765 -9.80 -7.68 15.65
CA ASP A 765 -8.61 -8.48 15.96
C ASP A 765 -7.38 -7.99 15.17
N ALA A 766 -7.48 -7.90 13.84
CA ALA A 766 -6.39 -7.46 12.97
C ALA A 766 -5.90 -6.03 13.30
N ALA A 767 -6.83 -5.14 13.67
CA ALA A 767 -6.52 -3.76 14.02
C ALA A 767 -6.05 -3.56 15.47
N GLY A 768 -6.09 -4.60 16.31
CA GLY A 768 -5.71 -4.50 17.72
C GLY A 768 -6.67 -3.63 18.53
N VAL A 769 -7.97 -3.85 18.32
CA VAL A 769 -9.07 -3.16 19.01
C VAL A 769 -10.13 -4.16 19.49
N VAL A 770 -11.02 -3.71 20.36
CA VAL A 770 -12.12 -4.52 20.89
C VAL A 770 -13.28 -4.53 19.90
N GLY A 771 -13.79 -5.71 19.58
CA GLY A 771 -15.00 -5.88 18.77
C GLY A 771 -16.03 -6.70 19.53
N LEU A 772 -17.26 -6.20 19.62
CA LEU A 772 -18.37 -6.95 20.19
C LEU A 772 -19.42 -7.23 19.11
N LYS A 773 -19.65 -8.52 18.88
CA LYS A 773 -20.84 -8.99 18.18
C LYS A 773 -21.93 -9.33 19.21
N PRO A 774 -23.06 -8.60 19.27
CA PRO A 774 -24.15 -8.95 20.17
C PRO A 774 -24.91 -10.20 19.69
N THR A 775 -25.82 -10.69 20.54
CA THR A 775 -26.83 -11.68 20.17
C THR A 775 -27.69 -11.12 19.04
N VAL A 776 -27.97 -11.94 18.02
CA VAL A 776 -28.84 -11.54 16.92
C VAL A 776 -30.22 -11.18 17.48
N GLY A 777 -30.68 -9.96 17.18
CA GLY A 777 -31.93 -9.40 17.68
C GLY A 777 -31.81 -8.53 18.94
N LEU A 778 -30.63 -8.46 19.58
CA LEU A 778 -30.43 -7.51 20.69
C LEU A 778 -30.32 -6.05 20.20
N VAL A 779 -29.76 -5.83 19.02
CA VAL A 779 -29.67 -4.51 18.38
C VAL A 779 -30.53 -4.52 17.11
N SER A 780 -31.38 -3.51 16.94
CA SER A 780 -32.25 -3.40 15.78
C SER A 780 -31.47 -3.25 14.46
N THR A 781 -31.88 -4.01 13.44
CA THR A 781 -31.36 -3.92 12.06
C THR A 781 -32.20 -3.01 11.15
N THR A 782 -33.16 -2.27 11.72
CA THR A 782 -33.98 -1.32 10.96
C THR A 782 -33.12 -0.18 10.41
N GLY A 783 -33.12 0.00 9.09
CA GLY A 783 -32.25 0.97 8.40
C GLY A 783 -30.80 0.51 8.28
N VAL A 784 -30.54 -0.80 8.30
CA VAL A 784 -29.23 -1.40 8.02
C VAL A 784 -29.33 -2.17 6.71
N LEU A 785 -28.41 -1.90 5.77
CA LEU A 785 -28.26 -2.63 4.52
C LEU A 785 -27.86 -4.08 4.85
N PRO A 786 -28.73 -5.06 4.56
CA PRO A 786 -28.59 -6.40 5.08
C PRO A 786 -27.62 -7.26 4.25
N ALA A 787 -27.04 -8.26 4.91
CA ALA A 787 -26.42 -9.40 4.22
C ALA A 787 -27.32 -10.64 4.36
N ALA A 788 -27.71 -10.96 5.60
CA ALA A 788 -28.70 -11.99 5.92
C ALA A 788 -29.35 -11.68 7.27
N LYS A 789 -30.62 -11.27 7.27
CA LYS A 789 -31.32 -10.84 8.49
C LYS A 789 -31.33 -11.90 9.60
N SER A 790 -31.17 -13.17 9.26
CA SER A 790 -31.11 -14.26 10.23
C SER A 790 -29.84 -14.29 11.09
N GLN A 791 -28.77 -13.60 10.68
CA GLN A 791 -27.45 -13.57 11.32
C GLN A 791 -26.91 -12.15 11.54
N ASP A 792 -27.45 -11.18 10.82
CA ASP A 792 -27.08 -9.77 10.85
C ASP A 792 -27.09 -9.19 12.27
N ALA A 793 -25.92 -8.76 12.76
CA ALA A 793 -25.74 -8.18 14.09
C ALA A 793 -24.84 -6.92 14.07
N PRO A 794 -25.43 -5.71 14.08
CA PRO A 794 -24.67 -4.47 14.27
C PRO A 794 -24.07 -4.43 15.68
N GLY A 795 -22.80 -4.04 15.81
CA GLY A 795 -22.08 -4.07 17.09
C GLY A 795 -20.98 -3.02 17.19
N PRO A 796 -20.55 -2.67 18.41
CA PRO A 796 -19.50 -1.67 18.60
C PRO A 796 -18.10 -2.25 18.32
N ILE A 797 -17.25 -1.41 17.71
CA ILE A 797 -15.80 -1.60 17.65
C ILE A 797 -15.16 -0.40 18.39
N THR A 798 -14.36 -0.70 19.40
CA THR A 798 -13.91 0.27 20.41
C THR A 798 -12.48 -0.03 20.87
N ARG A 799 -11.86 0.90 21.60
CA ARG A 799 -10.50 0.69 22.12
C ARG A 799 -10.47 -0.10 23.43
N SER A 800 -11.59 -0.19 24.15
CA SER A 800 -11.70 -0.93 25.41
C SER A 800 -13.04 -1.67 25.55
N VAL A 801 -13.09 -2.71 26.37
CA VAL A 801 -14.33 -3.42 26.71
C VAL A 801 -15.31 -2.51 27.44
N GLY A 802 -14.80 -1.57 28.25
CA GLY A 802 -15.63 -0.56 28.91
C GLY A 802 -16.38 0.35 27.93
N ASP A 803 -15.73 0.75 26.83
CA ASP A 803 -16.35 1.54 25.77
C ASP A 803 -17.42 0.71 25.02
N ALA A 804 -17.14 -0.57 24.73
CA ALA A 804 -18.10 -1.48 24.10
C ALA A 804 -19.38 -1.63 24.94
N ALA A 805 -19.24 -1.82 26.26
CA ALA A 805 -20.36 -1.90 27.18
C ALA A 805 -21.15 -0.59 27.29
N THR A 806 -20.45 0.54 27.34
CA THR A 806 -21.06 1.89 27.39
C THR A 806 -21.95 2.14 26.18
N ILE A 807 -21.55 1.66 25.01
CA ILE A 807 -22.35 1.82 23.78
C ILE A 807 -23.47 0.82 23.68
N LEU A 808 -23.25 -0.41 24.15
CA LEU A 808 -24.31 -1.41 24.15
C LEU A 808 -25.51 -0.94 24.99
N ASN A 809 -25.27 -0.23 26.10
CA ASN A 809 -26.33 0.43 26.88
C ASN A 809 -27.21 1.40 26.06
N VAL A 810 -26.66 1.97 24.98
CA VAL A 810 -27.37 2.95 24.14
C VAL A 810 -28.07 2.27 22.97
N ILE A 811 -27.42 1.33 22.28
CA ILE A 811 -27.93 0.79 21.01
C ILE A 811 -28.82 -0.45 21.19
N ALA A 812 -28.69 -1.18 22.30
CA ALA A 812 -29.44 -2.41 22.55
C ALA A 812 -30.93 -2.15 22.83
N ASP A 813 -31.74 -3.19 22.58
CA ASP A 813 -33.18 -3.30 22.85
C ASP A 813 -33.45 -4.55 23.71
N PRO A 814 -32.89 -4.65 24.93
CA PRO A 814 -33.08 -5.84 25.75
C PRO A 814 -34.55 -5.96 26.21
N ALA A 815 -35.03 -7.19 26.33
CA ALA A 815 -36.40 -7.46 26.81
C ALA A 815 -36.67 -6.96 28.25
N SER A 816 -35.61 -6.66 29.01
CA SER A 816 -35.67 -6.04 30.34
C SER A 816 -34.47 -5.09 30.48
N PRO A 817 -34.57 -4.01 31.28
CA PRO A 817 -33.45 -3.10 31.48
C PRO A 817 -32.19 -3.83 31.97
N VAL A 818 -31.08 -3.63 31.26
CA VAL A 818 -29.74 -4.14 31.62
C VAL A 818 -28.77 -2.98 31.56
N ASP A 819 -27.91 -2.87 32.57
CA ASP A 819 -26.74 -1.99 32.53
C ASP A 819 -25.49 -2.85 32.31
N TYR A 820 -24.95 -2.81 31.10
CA TYR A 820 -23.79 -3.59 30.69
C TYR A 820 -22.48 -3.10 31.32
N THR A 821 -22.47 -1.92 31.96
CA THR A 821 -21.29 -1.37 32.65
C THR A 821 -21.21 -1.76 34.12
N LYS A 822 -22.31 -2.25 34.70
CA LYS A 822 -22.47 -2.49 36.13
C LYS A 822 -21.46 -3.49 36.73
N ASP A 823 -21.17 -4.56 36.00
CA ASP A 823 -20.36 -5.69 36.49
C ASP A 823 -18.96 -5.74 35.88
N LEU A 824 -18.49 -4.64 35.28
CA LEU A 824 -17.13 -4.51 34.76
C LEU A 824 -16.14 -4.35 35.93
N LYS A 825 -15.61 -5.47 36.42
CA LYS A 825 -14.67 -5.52 37.54
C LYS A 825 -13.46 -6.37 37.18
N ALA A 826 -12.30 -6.00 37.73
CA ALA A 826 -11.06 -6.74 37.49
C ALA A 826 -11.12 -8.19 38.02
N ASP A 827 -11.97 -8.47 39.01
CA ASP A 827 -12.16 -9.78 39.62
C ASP A 827 -13.35 -10.57 39.06
N ALA A 828 -13.99 -10.12 37.98
CA ALA A 828 -15.22 -10.74 37.46
C ALA A 828 -15.05 -12.21 37.00
N LEU A 829 -13.81 -12.64 36.76
CA LEU A 829 -13.45 -14.01 36.38
C LEU A 829 -13.16 -14.94 37.57
N ALA A 830 -13.12 -14.43 38.81
CA ALA A 830 -12.88 -15.24 39.99
C ALA A 830 -13.96 -16.33 40.16
N GLY A 831 -13.52 -17.59 40.24
CA GLY A 831 -14.39 -18.76 40.36
C GLY A 831 -15.19 -19.12 39.11
N LYS A 832 -14.98 -18.43 37.97
CA LYS A 832 -15.62 -18.76 36.70
C LYS A 832 -14.93 -19.94 36.03
N LYS A 833 -15.69 -20.74 35.29
CA LYS A 833 -15.17 -21.87 34.50
C LYS A 833 -15.04 -21.46 33.04
N ILE A 834 -13.85 -21.49 32.48
CA ILE A 834 -13.62 -21.07 31.09
C ILE A 834 -13.17 -22.27 30.27
N ALA A 835 -13.93 -22.58 29.22
CA ALA A 835 -13.54 -23.56 28.22
C ALA A 835 -12.54 -22.92 27.26
N VAL A 836 -11.44 -23.59 26.97
CA VAL A 836 -10.43 -23.09 26.01
C VAL A 836 -10.14 -24.15 24.95
N VAL A 837 -9.94 -23.74 23.70
CA VAL A 837 -9.47 -24.67 22.65
C VAL A 837 -7.95 -24.67 22.58
N SER A 838 -7.33 -25.70 21.99
CA SER A 838 -5.88 -25.75 21.83
C SER A 838 -5.37 -24.74 20.79
N SER A 839 -4.22 -24.13 21.06
CA SER A 839 -3.50 -23.27 20.11
C SER A 839 -2.04 -23.12 20.55
N THR A 840 -1.12 -22.91 19.60
CA THR A 840 0.30 -22.65 19.88
C THR A 840 0.66 -21.17 19.85
N SER A 841 -0.32 -20.28 19.62
CA SER A 841 -0.10 -18.83 19.61
C SER A 841 0.35 -18.34 20.99
N ALA A 842 1.50 -17.66 21.07
CA ALA A 842 2.04 -17.17 22.33
C ALA A 842 1.10 -16.17 23.05
N PRO A 843 0.52 -15.15 22.38
CA PRO A 843 -0.50 -14.28 23.00
C PRO A 843 -1.72 -15.05 23.53
N TYR A 844 -2.12 -16.13 22.86
CA TYR A 844 -3.25 -16.94 23.34
C TYR A 844 -2.90 -17.75 24.59
N GLN A 845 -1.70 -18.33 24.64
CA GLN A 845 -1.20 -19.03 25.83
C GLN A 845 -1.04 -18.09 27.02
N GLU A 846 -0.58 -16.87 26.77
CA GLU A 846 -0.52 -15.83 27.78
C GLU A 846 -1.91 -15.45 28.29
N ALA A 847 -2.90 -15.25 27.41
CA ALA A 847 -4.27 -15.01 27.81
C ALA A 847 -4.85 -16.13 28.71
N ILE A 848 -4.54 -17.40 28.41
CA ILE A 848 -4.90 -18.53 29.28
C ILE A 848 -4.25 -18.41 30.67
N ALA A 849 -2.97 -18.07 30.72
CA ALA A 849 -2.27 -17.87 31.99
C ALA A 849 -2.88 -16.71 32.80
N LYS A 850 -3.27 -15.60 32.15
CA LYS A 850 -3.97 -14.48 32.78
C LYS A 850 -5.34 -14.89 33.33
N LEU A 851 -6.12 -15.66 32.57
CA LEU A 851 -7.40 -16.22 33.06
C LEU A 851 -7.21 -17.03 34.35
N GLN A 852 -6.21 -17.92 34.39
CA GLN A 852 -5.89 -18.70 35.59
C GLN A 852 -5.45 -17.81 36.76
N GLY A 853 -4.63 -16.79 36.49
CA GLY A 853 -4.17 -15.81 37.49
C GLY A 853 -5.31 -14.98 38.09
N LEU A 854 -6.39 -14.73 37.34
CA LEU A 854 -7.61 -14.08 37.81
C LEU A 854 -8.53 -15.00 38.63
N GLY A 855 -8.13 -16.25 38.89
CA GLY A 855 -8.89 -17.21 39.66
C GLY A 855 -9.98 -17.94 38.86
N ALA A 856 -9.91 -17.93 37.52
CA ALA A 856 -10.78 -18.75 36.68
C ALA A 856 -10.26 -20.18 36.57
N THR A 857 -11.17 -21.16 36.63
CA THR A 857 -10.87 -22.55 36.30
C THR A 857 -10.87 -22.71 34.80
N VAL A 858 -9.69 -22.84 34.20
CA VAL A 858 -9.53 -23.03 32.75
C VAL A 858 -9.47 -24.53 32.43
N THR A 859 -10.27 -24.98 31.46
CA THR A 859 -10.23 -26.37 30.99
C THR A 859 -10.14 -26.41 29.48
N GLN A 860 -9.14 -27.14 28.96
CA GLN A 860 -9.02 -27.37 27.53
C GLN A 860 -10.12 -28.33 27.06
N VAL A 861 -10.88 -27.93 26.04
CA VAL A 861 -11.97 -28.71 25.46
C VAL A 861 -11.81 -28.83 23.95
N SER A 862 -12.36 -29.91 23.39
CA SER A 862 -12.56 -30.04 21.95
C SER A 862 -14.01 -29.71 21.62
N ILE A 863 -14.23 -28.75 20.72
CA ILE A 863 -15.57 -28.36 20.27
C ILE A 863 -15.89 -29.13 19.00
N ALA A 864 -16.97 -29.90 19.02
CA ALA A 864 -17.39 -30.70 17.88
C ALA A 864 -17.78 -29.82 16.68
N THR A 865 -17.58 -30.32 15.46
CA THR A 865 -18.09 -29.66 14.26
C THR A 865 -19.62 -29.86 14.19
N PRO A 866 -20.42 -28.80 13.98
CA PRO A 866 -21.86 -28.91 13.80
C PRO A 866 -22.24 -29.80 12.61
N ALA A 867 -23.30 -30.60 12.75
CA ALA A 867 -23.75 -31.54 11.72
C ALA A 867 -24.33 -30.86 10.46
N ALA A 868 -24.89 -29.65 10.59
CA ALA A 868 -25.39 -28.85 9.49
C ALA A 868 -24.48 -27.63 9.27
N THR A 869 -23.96 -27.46 8.05
CA THR A 869 -22.97 -26.42 7.71
C THR A 869 -23.38 -25.50 6.57
N ASP A 870 -24.52 -25.78 5.90
CA ASP A 870 -25.02 -24.99 4.78
C ASP A 870 -25.23 -23.52 5.20
N SER A 871 -24.64 -22.60 4.45
CA SER A 871 -24.82 -21.17 4.67
C SER A 871 -26.11 -20.70 3.99
N VAL A 872 -26.97 -20.02 4.76
CA VAL A 872 -28.20 -19.42 4.26
C VAL A 872 -28.01 -18.01 3.70
N VAL A 873 -26.80 -17.44 3.79
CA VAL A 873 -26.65 -16.00 3.53
C VAL A 873 -26.91 -15.65 2.08
N ALA A 874 -26.35 -16.39 1.12
CA ALA A 874 -26.60 -16.15 -0.30
C ALA A 874 -28.10 -16.27 -0.64
N THR A 875 -28.80 -17.18 0.04
CA THR A 875 -30.24 -17.42 -0.10
C THR A 875 -31.09 -16.27 0.41
N GLU A 876 -30.70 -15.64 1.52
CA GLU A 876 -31.40 -14.48 2.08
C GLU A 876 -31.06 -13.17 1.36
N PHE A 877 -29.83 -13.05 0.84
CA PHE A 877 -29.25 -11.80 0.37
C PHE A 877 -30.13 -11.07 -0.65
N LYS A 878 -30.53 -11.74 -1.74
CA LYS A 878 -31.39 -11.15 -2.79
C LYS A 878 -32.70 -10.61 -2.20
N ARG A 879 -33.38 -11.42 -1.37
CA ARG A 879 -34.67 -11.06 -0.76
C ARG A 879 -34.51 -9.84 0.14
N ASP A 880 -33.53 -9.89 1.03
CA ASP A 880 -33.36 -8.87 2.07
C ASP A 880 -32.80 -7.56 1.49
N LEU A 881 -31.83 -7.64 0.58
CA LEU A 881 -31.28 -6.47 -0.11
C LEU A 881 -32.33 -5.78 -0.98
N ASN A 882 -33.11 -6.52 -1.77
CA ASN A 882 -34.17 -5.93 -2.59
C ASN A 882 -35.25 -5.26 -1.73
N ALA A 883 -35.62 -5.85 -0.59
CA ALA A 883 -36.57 -5.26 0.33
C ALA A 883 -36.03 -3.94 0.92
N TYR A 884 -34.76 -3.90 1.31
CA TYR A 884 -34.11 -2.68 1.79
C TYR A 884 -34.02 -1.60 0.70
N LEU A 885 -33.48 -1.95 -0.48
CA LEU A 885 -33.28 -1.02 -1.60
C LEU A 885 -34.61 -0.46 -2.14
N GLY A 886 -35.65 -1.29 -2.21
CA GLY A 886 -36.98 -0.86 -2.63
C GLY A 886 -37.58 0.21 -1.72
N ALA A 887 -37.29 0.14 -0.41
CA ALA A 887 -37.69 1.16 0.56
C ALA A 887 -36.81 2.41 0.51
N ALA A 888 -35.50 2.26 0.28
CA ALA A 888 -34.55 3.38 0.24
C ALA A 888 -34.64 4.20 -1.07
N LYS A 889 -34.74 3.52 -2.22
CA LYS A 889 -34.88 4.15 -3.54
C LYS A 889 -35.66 3.21 -4.49
N PRO A 890 -36.97 3.48 -4.70
CA PRO A 890 -37.82 2.65 -5.56
C PRO A 890 -37.19 2.38 -6.94
N GLY A 891 -37.28 1.12 -7.39
CA GLY A 891 -36.69 0.65 -8.65
C GLY A 891 -35.24 0.16 -8.54
N THR A 892 -34.56 0.34 -7.41
CA THR A 892 -33.21 -0.18 -7.18
C THR A 892 -33.27 -1.61 -6.65
N THR A 893 -32.52 -2.53 -7.25
CA THR A 893 -32.49 -3.96 -6.94
C THR A 893 -31.08 -4.55 -7.10
N LEU A 894 -30.88 -5.79 -6.64
CA LEU A 894 -29.66 -6.57 -6.92
C LEU A 894 -29.39 -6.65 -8.43
N GLN A 895 -30.43 -6.85 -9.25
CA GLN A 895 -30.29 -6.88 -10.71
C GLN A 895 -29.74 -5.56 -11.25
N SER A 896 -30.24 -4.41 -10.76
CA SER A 896 -29.75 -3.10 -11.22
C SER A 896 -28.28 -2.84 -10.86
N ILE A 897 -27.78 -3.41 -9.76
CA ILE A 897 -26.36 -3.36 -9.39
C ILE A 897 -25.54 -4.20 -10.37
N ILE A 898 -25.98 -5.42 -10.66
CA ILE A 898 -25.35 -6.33 -11.63
C ILE A 898 -25.26 -5.68 -13.01
N ASP A 899 -26.36 -5.06 -13.46
CA ASP A 899 -26.43 -4.38 -14.75
C ASP A 899 -25.49 -3.17 -14.81
N TYR A 900 -25.42 -2.37 -13.74
CA TYR A 900 -24.47 -1.27 -13.64
C TYR A 900 -23.03 -1.78 -13.75
N ASN A 901 -22.68 -2.84 -13.03
CA ASN A 901 -21.34 -3.40 -13.02
C ASN A 901 -20.94 -3.94 -14.41
N ASN A 902 -21.85 -4.62 -15.10
CA ASN A 902 -21.65 -5.10 -16.47
C ASN A 902 -21.45 -3.95 -17.47
N ALA A 903 -22.17 -2.83 -17.30
CA ALA A 903 -21.99 -1.64 -18.12
C ALA A 903 -20.69 -0.88 -17.81
N ASN A 904 -20.11 -1.09 -16.61
CA ASN A 904 -18.94 -0.34 -16.11
C ASN A 904 -17.84 -1.29 -15.56
N PRO A 905 -17.30 -2.24 -16.35
CA PRO A 905 -16.44 -3.31 -15.85
C PRO A 905 -15.14 -2.83 -15.20
N VAL A 906 -14.60 -1.69 -15.67
CA VAL A 906 -13.37 -1.10 -15.11
C VAL A 906 -13.58 -0.54 -13.68
N GLU A 907 -14.81 -0.24 -13.28
CA GLU A 907 -15.09 0.26 -11.91
C GLU A 907 -15.81 -0.79 -11.06
N GLY A 908 -16.79 -1.49 -11.64
CA GLY A 908 -17.65 -2.43 -10.93
C GLY A 908 -17.17 -3.88 -10.91
N LEU A 909 -16.22 -4.30 -11.77
CA LEU A 909 -15.86 -5.72 -11.94
C LEU A 909 -14.37 -6.03 -11.77
N LYS A 910 -13.64 -5.24 -10.96
CA LYS A 910 -12.23 -5.54 -10.64
C LYS A 910 -12.02 -6.99 -10.16
N TYR A 911 -12.92 -7.48 -9.33
CA TYR A 911 -12.85 -8.83 -8.76
C TYR A 911 -14.00 -9.72 -9.23
N GLN A 912 -14.65 -9.38 -10.36
CA GLN A 912 -15.88 -10.04 -10.81
C GLN A 912 -17.06 -9.86 -9.84
N GLN A 913 -18.18 -10.58 -10.04
CA GLN A 913 -19.40 -10.47 -9.23
C GLN A 913 -20.14 -11.81 -9.09
N GLY A 914 -19.40 -12.91 -9.00
CA GLY A 914 -19.94 -14.27 -9.04
C GLY A 914 -20.94 -14.58 -7.91
N GLN A 915 -20.73 -14.03 -6.71
CA GLN A 915 -21.67 -14.24 -5.60
C GLN A 915 -22.95 -13.42 -5.78
N LEU A 916 -22.87 -12.23 -6.40
CA LEU A 916 -24.08 -11.48 -6.77
C LEU A 916 -24.93 -12.26 -7.77
N LEU A 917 -24.30 -12.83 -8.80
CA LEU A 917 -24.98 -13.66 -9.80
C LEU A 917 -25.61 -14.91 -9.16
N ALA A 918 -24.88 -15.59 -8.25
CA ALA A 918 -25.39 -16.74 -7.53
C ALA A 918 -26.59 -16.39 -6.65
N ALA A 919 -26.52 -15.31 -5.88
CA ALA A 919 -27.64 -14.84 -5.07
C ALA A 919 -28.84 -14.42 -5.92
N GLN A 920 -28.59 -13.76 -7.07
CA GLN A 920 -29.64 -13.33 -8.00
C GLN A 920 -30.40 -14.51 -8.63
N ALA A 921 -29.73 -15.64 -8.86
CA ALA A 921 -30.32 -16.85 -9.43
C ALA A 921 -31.29 -17.58 -8.47
N ILE A 922 -31.25 -17.29 -7.16
CA ILE A 922 -32.11 -17.92 -6.17
C ILE A 922 -33.54 -17.36 -6.30
N ASP A 923 -34.51 -18.26 -6.37
CA ASP A 923 -35.94 -17.94 -6.41
C ASP A 923 -36.66 -18.51 -5.18
N LEU A 924 -36.89 -17.67 -4.18
CA LEU A 924 -37.65 -18.04 -2.98
C LEU A 924 -39.17 -18.04 -3.19
N SER A 925 -39.66 -17.68 -4.39
CA SER A 925 -41.07 -17.89 -4.74
C SER A 925 -41.35 -19.35 -5.12
N ASP A 926 -40.31 -20.10 -5.51
CA ASP A 926 -40.38 -21.55 -5.67
C ASP A 926 -40.55 -22.25 -4.31
N PRO A 927 -41.65 -23.02 -4.10
CA PRO A 927 -41.92 -23.65 -2.81
C PRO A 927 -40.83 -24.63 -2.35
N ALA A 928 -40.17 -25.34 -3.27
CA ALA A 928 -39.13 -26.31 -2.91
C ALA A 928 -37.86 -25.61 -2.40
N THR A 929 -37.43 -24.55 -3.10
CA THR A 929 -36.28 -23.72 -2.71
C THR A 929 -36.54 -23.05 -1.36
N ASN A 930 -37.75 -22.50 -1.14
CA ASN A 930 -38.13 -21.90 0.14
C ASN A 930 -38.20 -22.94 1.28
N ALA A 931 -38.72 -24.14 1.01
CA ALA A 931 -38.74 -25.22 1.99
C ALA A 931 -37.31 -25.67 2.37
N LYS A 932 -36.40 -25.80 1.40
CA LYS A 932 -34.99 -26.10 1.68
C LYS A 932 -34.33 -24.99 2.49
N TYR A 933 -34.50 -23.72 2.10
CA TYR A 933 -34.01 -22.58 2.87
C TYR A 933 -34.45 -22.62 4.34
N THR A 934 -35.74 -22.85 4.56
CA THR A 934 -36.32 -22.90 5.91
C THR A 934 -35.70 -24.05 6.72
N ALA A 935 -35.58 -25.23 6.12
CA ALA A 935 -34.96 -26.40 6.75
C ALA A 935 -33.47 -26.17 7.07
N ASP A 936 -32.70 -25.58 6.15
CA ASP A 936 -31.28 -25.29 6.34
C ASP A 936 -31.07 -24.25 7.44
N LEU A 937 -31.91 -23.22 7.48
CA LEU A 937 -31.88 -22.18 8.51
C LEU A 937 -32.15 -22.79 9.91
N GLU A 938 -33.18 -23.61 10.02
CA GLU A 938 -33.55 -24.27 11.27
C GLU A 938 -32.48 -25.27 11.72
N ALA A 939 -32.03 -26.15 10.82
CA ALA A 939 -31.01 -27.16 11.10
C ALA A 939 -29.66 -26.52 11.45
N GLY A 940 -29.23 -25.51 10.68
CA GLY A 940 -28.00 -24.75 10.94
C GLY A 940 -28.03 -24.08 12.30
N LYS A 941 -29.10 -23.34 12.63
CA LYS A 941 -29.26 -22.71 13.95
C LYS A 941 -29.28 -23.75 15.07
N ALA A 942 -30.03 -24.83 14.92
CA ALA A 942 -30.13 -25.88 15.93
C ALA A 942 -28.79 -26.59 16.19
N ALA A 943 -28.09 -27.00 15.13
CA ALA A 943 -26.82 -27.72 15.23
C ALA A 943 -25.72 -26.86 15.88
N ASN A 944 -25.58 -25.60 15.46
CA ASN A 944 -24.59 -24.69 16.03
C ASN A 944 -24.89 -24.37 17.51
N LYS A 945 -26.17 -24.14 17.86
CA LYS A 945 -26.60 -23.98 19.26
C LYS A 945 -26.30 -25.22 20.09
N ALA A 946 -26.60 -26.42 19.57
CA ALA A 946 -26.38 -27.67 20.29
C ALA A 946 -24.90 -27.87 20.64
N VAL A 947 -24.00 -27.63 19.69
CA VAL A 947 -22.55 -27.70 19.92
C VAL A 947 -22.10 -26.70 20.99
N LEU A 948 -22.45 -25.42 20.85
CA LEU A 948 -22.01 -24.38 21.80
C LEU A 948 -22.61 -24.60 23.19
N ASN A 949 -23.88 -24.97 23.28
CA ASN A 949 -24.57 -25.25 24.54
C ASN A 949 -24.04 -26.51 25.24
N SER A 950 -23.59 -27.51 24.48
CA SER A 950 -22.96 -28.69 25.09
C SER A 950 -21.76 -28.29 25.95
N VAL A 951 -21.00 -27.27 25.53
CA VAL A 951 -19.88 -26.71 26.28
C VAL A 951 -20.38 -25.72 27.34
N LEU A 952 -21.17 -24.72 26.95
CA LEU A 952 -21.65 -23.66 27.86
C LEU A 952 -22.57 -24.16 29.00
N SER A 953 -23.03 -25.41 28.93
CA SER A 953 -23.73 -26.06 30.05
C SER A 953 -22.82 -26.29 31.27
N GLY A 954 -21.51 -26.48 31.06
CA GLY A 954 -20.51 -26.71 32.10
C GLY A 954 -19.56 -25.53 32.34
N TYR A 955 -19.57 -24.54 31.45
CA TYR A 955 -18.62 -23.42 31.43
C TYR A 955 -19.33 -22.07 31.29
N ASP A 956 -18.70 -21.05 31.83
CA ASP A 956 -19.21 -19.69 31.83
C ASP A 956 -19.05 -19.00 30.48
N LEU A 957 -17.89 -19.19 29.85
CA LEU A 957 -17.49 -18.64 28.55
C LEU A 957 -16.59 -19.65 27.82
N ILE A 958 -16.45 -19.47 26.52
CA ILE A 958 -15.46 -20.18 25.68
C ILE A 958 -14.43 -19.16 25.19
N LEU A 959 -13.14 -19.40 25.42
CA LEU A 959 -12.05 -18.63 24.82
C LEU A 959 -11.51 -19.39 23.60
N VAL A 960 -11.30 -18.67 22.50
CA VAL A 960 -10.71 -19.20 21.27
C VAL A 960 -9.63 -18.27 20.71
N PRO A 961 -8.60 -18.80 20.03
CA PRO A 961 -7.57 -17.97 19.40
C PRO A 961 -8.17 -17.19 18.22
N SER A 962 -7.48 -16.12 17.82
CA SER A 962 -7.75 -15.41 16.57
C SER A 962 -7.90 -16.39 15.39
N GLY A 963 -8.88 -16.15 14.53
CA GLY A 963 -9.17 -16.96 13.35
C GLY A 963 -9.86 -18.30 13.61
N SER A 964 -10.28 -18.60 14.84
CA SER A 964 -10.96 -19.86 15.16
C SER A 964 -12.32 -20.01 14.46
N ASN A 965 -12.56 -21.18 13.86
CA ASN A 965 -13.85 -21.54 13.22
C ASN A 965 -15.05 -21.51 14.17
N VAL A 966 -14.81 -21.60 15.49
CA VAL A 966 -15.87 -21.57 16.52
C VAL A 966 -16.61 -20.23 16.52
N ILE A 967 -15.95 -19.15 16.08
CA ILE A 967 -16.60 -17.83 15.92
C ILE A 967 -17.75 -17.94 14.92
N GLY A 968 -17.53 -18.61 13.79
CA GLY A 968 -18.57 -18.87 12.81
C GLY A 968 -19.71 -19.76 13.33
N TYR A 969 -19.49 -20.56 14.38
CA TYR A 969 -20.56 -21.29 15.05
C TYR A 969 -21.42 -20.34 15.89
N ALA A 970 -20.78 -19.40 16.59
CA ALA A 970 -21.48 -18.38 17.37
C ALA A 970 -22.33 -17.47 16.47
N ASP A 971 -21.82 -17.08 15.30
CA ASP A 971 -22.54 -16.27 14.33
C ASP A 971 -23.82 -16.98 13.85
N ARG A 972 -23.69 -18.24 13.40
CA ARG A 972 -24.82 -19.06 12.94
C ARG A 972 -25.81 -19.38 14.05
N ALA A 973 -25.35 -19.57 15.29
CA ALA A 973 -26.20 -19.74 16.47
C ALA A 973 -26.91 -18.44 16.89
N GLY A 974 -26.38 -17.29 16.46
CA GLY A 974 -26.79 -15.95 16.88
C GLY A 974 -26.28 -15.55 18.26
N TYR A 975 -25.21 -16.18 18.77
CA TYR A 975 -24.67 -15.98 20.13
C TYR A 975 -23.68 -14.83 20.19
N PRO A 976 -23.53 -14.14 21.34
CA PRO A 976 -22.62 -13.01 21.44
C PRO A 976 -21.17 -13.47 21.51
N ALA A 977 -20.27 -12.68 20.92
CA ALA A 977 -18.84 -12.91 20.93
C ALA A 977 -18.07 -11.59 21.01
N LEU A 978 -16.96 -11.60 21.73
CA LEU A 978 -16.16 -10.43 22.07
C LEU A 978 -14.69 -10.74 21.79
N THR A 979 -14.10 -10.03 20.84
CA THR A 979 -12.65 -10.07 20.61
C THR A 979 -11.96 -8.96 21.37
N ILE A 980 -10.82 -9.27 21.98
CA ILE A 980 -9.96 -8.30 22.67
C ILE A 980 -8.50 -8.47 22.23
N PRO A 981 -7.70 -7.40 22.19
CA PRO A 981 -6.26 -7.50 21.96
C PRO A 981 -5.58 -8.35 23.04
N ALA A 982 -4.65 -9.21 22.64
CA ALA A 982 -3.95 -10.13 23.54
C ALA A 982 -2.42 -10.09 23.42
N GLY A 983 -1.88 -9.37 22.45
CA GLY A 983 -0.43 -9.21 22.26
C GLY A 983 -0.07 -8.91 20.81
N TYR A 984 1.19 -9.14 20.46
CA TYR A 984 1.73 -8.87 19.12
C TYR A 984 2.57 -10.03 18.61
N GLY A 985 2.79 -10.05 17.29
CA GLY A 985 3.76 -10.93 16.68
C GLY A 985 5.20 -10.69 17.18
N ALA A 986 6.07 -11.68 16.96
CA ALA A 986 7.48 -11.58 17.29
C ALA A 986 8.22 -10.70 16.26
N GLN A 987 9.16 -9.86 16.72
CA GLN A 987 9.95 -8.95 15.87
C GLN A 987 10.71 -9.65 14.74
N GLN A 988 11.19 -10.87 14.95
CA GLN A 988 11.94 -11.65 13.96
C GLN A 988 11.04 -12.49 13.03
N SER A 989 9.72 -12.31 13.09
CA SER A 989 8.76 -13.04 12.26
C SER A 989 8.19 -12.16 11.15
N SER A 990 7.62 -12.80 10.11
CA SER A 990 6.86 -12.11 9.06
C SER A 990 5.59 -11.42 9.57
N SER A 991 5.16 -11.73 10.80
CA SER A 991 4.09 -11.01 11.50
C SER A 991 4.58 -9.72 12.12
N GLY A 992 5.90 -9.52 12.32
CA GLY A 992 6.47 -8.34 12.97
C GLY A 992 5.72 -7.98 14.25
N ARG A 993 5.51 -6.68 14.50
CA ARG A 993 4.70 -6.17 15.63
C ARG A 993 3.20 -6.03 15.30
N ASN A 994 2.63 -6.92 14.51
CA ASN A 994 1.18 -6.88 14.23
C ASN A 994 0.36 -7.38 15.43
N PRO A 995 -0.81 -6.78 15.72
CA PRO A 995 -1.67 -7.21 16.82
C PRO A 995 -2.17 -8.65 16.63
N ILE A 996 -2.39 -9.33 17.74
CA ILE A 996 -3.01 -10.65 17.83
C ILE A 996 -4.02 -10.59 18.99
N GLY A 997 -5.28 -10.93 18.71
CA GLY A 997 -6.32 -10.97 19.72
C GLY A 997 -6.76 -12.39 20.13
N VAL A 998 -7.71 -12.41 21.05
CA VAL A 998 -8.43 -13.60 21.49
C VAL A 998 -9.92 -13.30 21.55
N THR A 999 -10.75 -14.31 21.30
CA THR A 999 -12.21 -14.13 21.28
C THR A 999 -12.87 -14.95 22.39
N LEU A 1000 -13.70 -14.29 23.18
CA LEU A 1000 -14.62 -14.90 24.14
C LEU A 1000 -15.99 -15.08 23.49
N ILE A 1001 -16.64 -16.22 23.73
CA ILE A 1001 -17.98 -16.55 23.25
C ILE A 1001 -18.87 -16.86 24.44
N GLY A 1002 -20.06 -16.25 24.48
CA GLY A 1002 -21.09 -16.47 25.49
C GLY A 1002 -22.31 -17.20 24.94
N GLY A 1003 -23.25 -17.55 25.83
CA GLY A 1003 -24.59 -18.02 25.43
C GLY A 1003 -25.47 -16.88 24.92
N ALA A 1004 -26.61 -17.19 24.28
CA ALA A 1004 -27.57 -16.17 23.85
C ALA A 1004 -27.95 -15.21 25.00
N PHE A 1005 -27.96 -13.91 24.70
CA PHE A 1005 -28.30 -12.82 25.62
C PHE A 1005 -27.43 -12.76 26.89
N SER A 1006 -26.18 -13.25 26.81
CA SER A 1006 -25.22 -13.25 27.93
C SER A 1006 -24.19 -12.11 27.85
N GLU A 1007 -24.46 -11.03 27.11
CA GLU A 1007 -23.51 -9.94 26.86
C GLU A 1007 -22.98 -9.33 28.16
N ALA A 1008 -23.80 -9.17 29.20
CA ALA A 1008 -23.33 -8.64 30.49
C ALA A 1008 -22.24 -9.53 31.11
N LYS A 1009 -22.41 -10.85 31.05
CA LYS A 1009 -21.43 -11.83 31.53
C LYS A 1009 -20.19 -11.86 30.64
N LEU A 1010 -20.39 -11.82 29.32
CA LEU A 1010 -19.32 -11.79 28.33
C LEU A 1010 -18.44 -10.55 28.50
N LEU A 1011 -19.04 -9.37 28.64
CA LEU A 1011 -18.36 -8.09 28.86
C LEU A 1011 -17.65 -8.06 30.21
N ALA A 1012 -18.26 -8.57 31.28
CA ALA A 1012 -17.59 -8.65 32.58
C ALA A 1012 -16.33 -9.54 32.53
N GLY A 1013 -16.43 -10.72 31.89
CA GLY A 1013 -15.27 -11.61 31.71
C GLY A 1013 -14.21 -11.03 30.78
N GLY A 1014 -14.62 -10.42 29.67
CA GLY A 1014 -13.73 -9.75 28.73
C GLY A 1014 -13.02 -8.56 29.33
N TYR A 1015 -13.70 -7.76 30.16
CA TYR A 1015 -13.11 -6.64 30.87
C TYR A 1015 -12.04 -7.11 31.85
N ALA A 1016 -12.35 -8.10 32.70
CA ALA A 1016 -11.36 -8.64 33.63
C ALA A 1016 -10.11 -9.17 32.90
N LEU A 1017 -10.28 -9.87 31.77
CA LEU A 1017 -9.16 -10.35 30.96
C LEU A 1017 -8.39 -9.21 30.30
N GLU A 1018 -9.08 -8.22 29.72
CA GLU A 1018 -8.46 -7.01 29.14
C GLU A 1018 -7.59 -6.29 30.18
N GLN A 1019 -8.11 -6.06 31.40
CA GLN A 1019 -7.37 -5.38 32.47
C GLN A 1019 -6.15 -6.18 32.96
N ALA A 1020 -6.14 -7.51 32.80
CA ALA A 1020 -4.99 -8.35 33.17
C ALA A 1020 -3.91 -8.43 32.07
N ILE A 1021 -4.31 -8.19 30.82
CA ILE A 1021 -3.41 -8.13 29.66
C ILE A 1021 -2.81 -6.72 29.56
N ASP A 1022 -3.65 -5.69 29.43
CA ASP A 1022 -3.30 -4.26 29.31
C ASP A 1022 -2.12 -3.93 28.36
N ASP A 1023 -2.12 -4.57 27.17
CA ASP A 1023 -1.02 -4.46 26.19
C ASP A 1023 -1.44 -3.78 24.87
N ARG A 1024 -2.55 -3.02 24.84
CA ARG A 1024 -2.95 -2.33 23.60
C ARG A 1024 -1.97 -1.21 23.26
N LEU A 1025 -1.41 -1.24 22.06
CA LEU A 1025 -0.48 -0.25 21.51
C LEU A 1025 -1.18 0.50 20.38
N ALA A 1026 -0.97 1.81 20.33
CA ALA A 1026 -1.43 2.62 19.20
C ALA A 1026 -0.67 2.25 17.91
N PRO A 1027 -1.28 2.42 16.72
CA PRO A 1027 -0.61 2.14 15.47
C PRO A 1027 0.67 2.93 15.23
N SER A 1028 0.71 4.18 15.71
CA SER A 1028 1.93 4.98 15.67
C SER A 1028 3.08 4.38 16.47
N TYR A 1029 2.79 3.55 17.47
CA TYR A 1029 3.82 2.82 18.22
C TYR A 1029 4.25 1.51 17.54
N THR A 1030 3.32 0.77 16.93
CA THR A 1030 3.66 -0.51 16.25
C THR A 1030 4.35 -0.28 14.91
N ASN A 1031 4.05 0.84 14.25
CA ASN A 1031 4.63 1.22 12.96
C ASN A 1031 4.97 2.72 12.87
N PRO A 1032 6.01 3.18 13.58
CA PRO A 1032 6.40 4.58 13.63
C PRO A 1032 6.55 5.25 12.26
N SER A 1033 7.17 4.59 11.29
CA SER A 1033 7.48 5.18 9.97
C SER A 1033 6.26 5.65 9.19
N MET A 1034 5.10 5.04 9.38
CA MET A 1034 3.86 5.51 8.77
C MET A 1034 3.29 6.76 9.45
N TRP A 1035 3.55 6.94 10.74
CA TRP A 1035 2.83 7.89 11.61
C TRP A 1035 3.70 9.07 12.10
N ARG A 1036 5.03 9.07 11.87
CA ARG A 1036 5.99 10.13 12.27
C ARG A 1036 5.53 11.56 11.97
N CYS A 1037 4.76 11.72 10.91
CA CYS A 1037 4.28 13.01 10.39
C CYS A 1037 2.79 13.26 10.62
N VAL A 1038 2.20 12.51 11.55
CA VAL A 1038 0.83 12.69 12.03
C VAL A 1038 0.90 13.24 13.46
N PRO A 1039 0.80 14.56 13.66
CA PRO A 1039 0.76 15.17 14.99
C PRO A 1039 -0.30 14.55 15.93
N GLU A 1040 -0.09 14.69 17.25
CA GLU A 1040 -0.92 14.09 18.32
C GLU A 1040 -0.97 12.56 18.34
N SER A 1041 -0.24 11.88 17.45
CA SER A 1041 -0.01 10.45 17.58
C SER A 1041 0.89 10.17 18.78
N THR A 1042 0.75 9.00 19.41
CA THR A 1042 1.61 8.59 20.54
C THR A 1042 3.09 8.61 20.19
N PHE A 1043 3.39 8.43 18.90
CA PHE A 1043 4.70 8.60 18.32
C PHE A 1043 4.66 9.66 17.21
N PHE A 1044 5.05 10.90 17.54
CA PHE A 1044 5.22 12.01 16.60
C PHE A 1044 6.56 12.69 16.85
N THR A 1045 7.37 12.81 15.81
CA THR A 1045 8.65 13.55 15.89
C THR A 1045 8.65 14.79 14.98
N GLY A 1046 7.84 14.80 13.91
CA GLY A 1046 7.87 15.85 12.89
C GLY A 1046 9.14 15.86 12.02
N GLU A 1047 10.11 15.01 12.34
CA GLU A 1047 11.35 14.83 11.59
C GLU A 1047 11.14 13.81 10.45
N PHE A 1048 11.86 14.01 9.35
CA PHE A 1048 11.93 13.06 8.22
C PHE A 1048 10.59 12.78 7.54
N CYS A 1049 9.74 13.81 7.43
CA CYS A 1049 8.51 13.71 6.67
C CYS A 1049 8.77 13.54 5.18
N LEU A 1050 7.97 12.69 4.57
CA LEU A 1050 8.13 12.34 3.18
C LEU A 1050 7.45 13.40 2.29
N PRO A 1051 7.94 13.59 1.05
CA PRO A 1051 7.35 14.51 0.11
C PRO A 1051 5.84 14.30 -0.06
N GLY A 1052 5.07 15.35 0.20
CA GLY A 1052 3.61 15.36 0.11
C GLY A 1052 2.88 15.31 1.46
N ASP A 1053 3.58 14.94 2.54
CA ASP A 1053 3.02 15.00 3.90
C ASP A 1053 2.55 16.42 4.25
N ARG A 1054 1.47 16.49 5.02
CA ARG A 1054 0.90 17.76 5.51
C ARG A 1054 0.92 17.78 7.03
N LEU A 1055 1.11 18.97 7.57
CA LEU A 1055 0.79 19.28 8.96
C LEU A 1055 -0.50 20.09 8.99
N ALA A 1056 -1.44 19.73 9.86
CA ALA A 1056 -2.66 20.52 10.05
C ALA A 1056 -2.31 21.94 10.51
N PRO A 1057 -3.14 22.96 10.22
CA PRO A 1057 -2.81 24.37 10.50
C PRO A 1057 -2.47 24.61 11.98
N ARG A 1058 -3.12 23.86 12.90
CA ARG A 1058 -2.84 23.91 14.33
C ARG A 1058 -1.44 23.44 14.76
N TYR A 1059 -0.65 22.87 13.85
CA TYR A 1059 0.75 22.45 14.07
C TYR A 1059 1.76 23.20 13.21
N LYS A 1060 1.31 24.21 12.45
CA LYS A 1060 2.22 25.17 11.82
C LYS A 1060 2.61 26.20 12.88
N GLY A 1061 3.69 25.89 13.61
CA GLY A 1061 4.32 26.81 14.55
C GLY A 1061 4.82 28.08 13.86
#